data_AF-A0A4T0H1M3-F1
#
_entry.id   AF-A0A4T0H1M3-F1
#
_cell.length_a   1.000
_cell.length_b   1.000
_cell.length_c   1.000
_cell.angle_alpha   90.00
_cell.angle_beta   90.00
_cell.angle_gamma   90.00
#
_symmetry.space_group_name_H-M   'P 1'
#
loop_
_entity.id
_entity.type
_entity.pdbx_description
1 polymer ?
#
loop_
_entity_poly.entity_id
_entity_poly.type
_entity_poly.pdbx_seq_one_letter_code
_entity_poly.pdbx_strand_id
1 'polypeptide(L)'
;MRAALVVAASLLAVSRGESQASISAYNLDQPYRGSVSDGTPAQLGVNPPQSVSYPYTTDYPSILVRPVAQDAENATEFDVMGEWGVNMPYKSAPSLIHNTSPFPPPMCTVAGVTLLQRHGERYPSSWDQARDAAEAIKGLRNGNDELNHAQVQFTGELAFLNNYTYPLGKSKLTSVGRQTMYERGVHFAVLYGALVDGRGEDDGHDQYNQHKMVVRTTTEQRMFSSAILFLHGLFGEEWEEHAQLVQQIEEDGFNSTLNVWNTCNRPDADQGDPRKDHWQAIYLQSAVDRLSEMVVHANFTIADVTGMQDLCAYETIALGYSAFCSLFTKDEWMGYGYGYDLYHYGDAGFGGPVAKASGLGWVEELLARLTNDRANVAYHSSTNSTLDTDPKTFPTDQPVNIDFTHDVTIGEVVTALNLTQFARPLSQDYITEEQTRWKSNAISPFAANLLVQTLSCDGAQYARVVLNDAVQPLDGLVVAALAGATPLKQFETHNALNQRATAISAAASHTSDSTPWPTEDGYENPAYALDQGHRGATPTGVEPAAIQTAPVGSYPYVKQPASGVYKPRARDAASAAEFDVTGHWGVLTPYRSAPAILDTSPLPPPGCSVDGINVVHRHGSRYPTPSANPAKFAEKLSKAVADSNNTVEFTGEIEFMAEWTYKLGSAILTPIGRTEESDSGSSFRTNYGYLLNGFTEHKPVFRTTTQSRMLHSAEEFLSGFFGVDEWETNAHLVQIIEDSGGFNNTLTPYQTCENGGVSSQGSARAQQWYYRYLQPAQARLNAQTTNFHLTLDDVYALQDTCAYETVALGYSQFCHLFTRAEWEGYEYAADLTHYGNDSFGSPLARARGLGWVQELLYRLTGDREALAKPSTINSTLDANPETLPLQPINIDFSHDVVLANILTALNLTHLDTPLGTHHVAEYSKDNLRWVTSHLIPFASNIVVQSLSCYDTPFNRIVVNDAVHPLNGIEGCEENEHGLCAREQFVGGLWKIVDEIDYAEACNGDVADELVSHGVPEHDYGKDKNKEQSAVHE
;
A
#
# COMPACT_ATOMS: atom_id res chain seq x y z
N MET A 1 31.58 13.92 17.23
CA MET A 1 31.81 13.60 18.66
C MET A 1 31.65 14.77 19.63
N ARG A 2 32.40 15.90 19.55
CA ARG A 2 32.23 17.02 20.53
C ARG A 2 30.97 17.90 20.34
N ALA A 3 30.36 17.90 19.15
CA ALA A 3 29.13 18.67 18.87
C ALA A 3 27.84 17.96 19.32
N ALA A 4 27.81 16.62 19.30
CA ALA A 4 26.67 15.81 19.75
C ALA A 4 26.48 15.87 21.29
N LEU A 5 27.57 16.03 22.05
CA LEU A 5 27.54 16.20 23.50
C LEU A 5 26.77 17.45 23.97
N VAL A 6 26.60 18.47 23.12
CA VAL A 6 26.00 19.77 23.49
C VAL A 6 24.47 19.76 23.30
N VAL A 7 23.98 19.03 22.30
CA VAL A 7 22.54 18.81 22.07
C VAL A 7 21.96 17.88 23.16
N ALA A 8 22.71 16.85 23.53
CA ALA A 8 22.37 15.87 24.58
C ALA A 8 22.21 16.49 25.99
N ALA A 9 23.12 17.38 26.39
CA ALA A 9 23.05 18.04 27.71
C ALA A 9 21.85 19.00 27.84
N SER A 10 21.38 19.55 26.72
CA SER A 10 20.24 20.49 26.67
C SER A 10 18.90 19.75 26.78
N LEU A 11 18.78 18.55 26.20
CA LEU A 11 17.62 17.66 26.34
C LEU A 11 17.41 17.18 27.80
N LEU A 12 18.51 16.85 28.51
CA LEU A 12 18.47 16.42 29.91
C LEU A 12 18.20 17.56 30.91
N ALA A 13 18.71 18.78 30.66
CA ALA A 13 18.50 19.93 31.55
C ALA A 13 17.05 20.47 31.48
N VAL A 14 16.38 20.35 30.33
CA VAL A 14 14.98 20.78 30.13
C VAL A 14 13.96 19.72 30.57
N SER A 15 14.35 18.44 30.66
CA SER A 15 13.49 17.35 31.14
C SER A 15 13.57 17.12 32.66
N ARG A 16 14.72 17.39 33.31
CA ARG A 16 14.93 17.12 34.76
C ARG A 16 14.61 18.28 35.72
N GLY A 17 14.27 19.46 35.22
CA GLY A 17 13.90 20.61 36.08
C GLY A 17 15.01 21.06 37.05
N GLU A 18 16.28 20.78 36.78
CA GLU A 18 17.39 21.15 37.67
C GLU A 18 17.75 22.64 37.51
N SER A 19 17.45 23.43 38.55
CA SER A 19 17.80 24.85 38.62
C SER A 19 19.31 25.05 38.79
N GLN A 20 19.92 25.86 37.94
CA GLN A 20 21.22 26.47 38.26
C GLN A 20 21.14 27.30 39.55
N ALA A 21 22.24 27.23 40.30
CA ALA A 21 22.39 27.74 41.65
C ALA A 21 22.00 29.23 41.86
N SER A 22 21.32 29.44 42.99
CA SER A 22 21.24 30.65 43.82
C SER A 22 20.72 31.95 43.20
N ILE A 23 19.41 32.19 43.24
CA ILE A 23 18.84 33.53 43.53
C ILE A 23 17.59 33.37 44.41
N SER A 24 17.47 34.31 45.36
CA SER A 24 16.59 34.39 46.53
C SER A 24 15.09 34.08 46.33
N ALA A 25 14.54 33.43 47.36
CA ALA A 25 13.13 33.09 47.59
C ALA A 25 12.10 34.09 47.06
N TYR A 26 11.12 33.58 46.32
CA TYR A 26 9.79 34.19 46.20
C TYR A 26 8.70 33.18 46.54
N ASN A 27 7.79 33.67 47.37
CA ASN A 27 6.75 32.96 48.09
C ASN A 27 5.59 32.57 47.14
N LEU A 28 5.27 31.28 47.06
CA LEU A 28 4.11 30.74 46.36
C LEU A 28 2.88 30.83 47.27
N ASP A 29 2.27 32.00 47.34
CA ASP A 29 0.92 32.17 47.84
C ASP A 29 0.38 33.51 47.33
N GLN A 30 -0.51 33.47 46.33
CA GLN A 30 -1.67 34.37 46.08
C GLN A 30 -2.10 34.30 44.59
N PRO A 31 -3.42 34.37 44.31
CA PRO A 31 -4.02 34.00 43.02
C PRO A 31 -3.87 35.09 41.96
N TYR A 32 -3.47 34.70 40.75
CA TYR A 32 -3.36 35.64 39.63
C TYR A 32 -4.76 36.04 39.13
N ARG A 33 -5.28 37.16 39.63
CA ARG A 33 -6.27 38.02 38.95
C ARG A 33 -5.51 39.18 38.32
N GLY A 34 -5.57 39.31 37.00
CA GLY A 34 -5.03 40.46 36.28
C GLY A 34 -5.47 40.46 34.81
N SER A 35 -6.40 41.36 34.50
CA SER A 35 -6.95 41.64 33.18
C SER A 35 -5.90 42.24 32.23
N VAL A 36 -6.12 41.95 30.94
CA VAL A 36 -5.45 42.53 29.76
C VAL A 36 -5.46 44.05 29.80
N SER A 37 -4.32 44.69 29.53
CA SER A 37 -4.22 46.11 29.19
C SER A 37 -3.25 46.30 28.01
N ASP A 38 -3.86 46.54 26.84
CA ASP A 38 -3.43 47.47 25.79
C ASP A 38 -1.95 47.93 25.74
N GLY A 39 -1.14 47.20 24.98
CA GLY A 39 0.15 47.68 24.50
C GLY A 39 0.39 47.24 23.06
N THR A 40 -0.08 48.04 22.09
CA THR A 40 0.22 47.91 20.66
C THR A 40 1.72 47.71 20.40
N PRO A 41 2.14 46.56 19.85
CA PRO A 41 3.45 46.40 19.22
C PRO A 41 3.36 46.79 17.73
N ALA A 42 4.45 47.36 17.22
CA ALA A 42 4.54 47.99 15.90
C ALA A 42 4.02 47.14 14.73
N GLN A 43 3.30 47.79 13.81
CA GLN A 43 2.92 47.24 12.51
C GLN A 43 4.17 46.84 11.71
N LEU A 44 4.49 45.55 11.67
CA LEU A 44 5.17 44.93 10.54
C LEU A 44 4.08 44.36 9.63
N GLY A 45 3.86 45.04 8.50
CA GLY A 45 2.95 44.59 7.47
C GLY A 45 3.45 43.27 6.87
N VAL A 46 2.92 42.17 7.40
CA VAL A 46 2.93 40.87 6.73
C VAL A 46 1.51 40.70 6.20
N ASN A 47 1.36 40.76 4.88
CA ASN A 47 0.13 40.29 4.25
C ASN A 47 -0.16 38.88 4.80
N PRO A 48 -1.40 38.58 5.23
CA PRO A 48 -1.74 37.24 5.68
C PRO A 48 -1.30 36.24 4.60
N PRO A 49 -0.58 35.15 4.95
CA PRO A 49 -0.30 34.12 3.98
C PRO A 49 -1.63 33.66 3.41
N GLN A 50 -1.72 33.70 2.08
CA GLN A 50 -2.81 33.10 1.33
C GLN A 50 -3.05 31.70 1.87
N SER A 51 -4.32 31.36 2.06
CA SER A 51 -4.76 29.99 2.32
C SER A 51 -4.03 29.05 1.36
N VAL A 52 -3.08 28.27 1.88
CA VAL A 52 -2.53 27.16 1.12
C VAL A 52 -3.63 26.12 1.09
N SER A 53 -4.35 26.07 -0.03
CA SER A 53 -5.09 24.86 -0.39
C SER A 53 -4.04 23.77 -0.57
N TYR A 54 -3.95 22.86 0.39
CA TYR A 54 -3.13 21.67 0.22
C TYR A 54 -3.74 20.84 -0.91
N PRO A 55 -3.01 20.51 -1.98
CA PRO A 55 -3.46 19.50 -2.91
C PRO A 55 -3.48 18.19 -2.12
N TYR A 56 -4.69 17.75 -1.77
CA TYR A 56 -4.97 16.50 -1.09
C TYR A 56 -4.18 15.35 -1.75
N THR A 57 -3.23 14.72 -1.04
CA THR A 57 -2.88 13.34 -1.35
C THR A 57 -3.94 12.47 -0.67
N THR A 58 -4.71 11.76 -1.47
CA THR A 58 -5.87 10.95 -1.06
C THR A 58 -5.41 9.58 -0.56
N ASP A 59 -4.52 9.54 0.42
CA ASP A 59 -3.77 8.32 0.78
C ASP A 59 -4.44 7.54 1.93
N TYR A 60 -5.76 7.31 1.87
CA TYR A 60 -6.35 6.24 2.67
C TYR A 60 -6.10 4.90 1.96
N PRO A 61 -6.04 3.76 2.68
CA PRO A 61 -5.99 2.45 2.05
C PRO A 61 -7.05 2.36 0.95
N SER A 62 -6.58 2.09 -0.27
CA SER A 62 -7.39 2.28 -1.49
C SER A 62 -8.71 1.51 -1.41
N ILE A 63 -8.70 0.35 -0.75
CA ILE A 63 -9.80 -0.58 -0.47
C ILE A 63 -10.97 -0.01 0.35
N LEU A 64 -10.81 1.09 1.08
CA LEU A 64 -11.85 1.64 1.95
C LEU A 64 -12.87 2.48 1.19
N VAL A 65 -14.17 2.23 1.43
CA VAL A 65 -15.23 3.11 0.95
C VAL A 65 -15.21 4.40 1.76
N ARG A 66 -14.90 5.52 1.10
CA ARG A 66 -14.89 6.83 1.75
C ARG A 66 -16.33 7.24 2.15
N PRO A 67 -16.61 7.44 3.45
CA PRO A 67 -17.94 7.85 3.89
C PRO A 67 -18.28 9.28 3.48
N VAL A 68 -19.59 9.55 3.41
CA VAL A 68 -20.14 10.87 3.10
C VAL A 68 -20.96 11.34 4.30
N ALA A 69 -20.70 12.57 4.77
CA ALA A 69 -21.49 13.19 5.83
C ALA A 69 -22.91 13.49 5.35
N GLN A 70 -23.87 13.54 6.27
CA GLN A 70 -25.30 13.72 5.98
C GLN A 70 -25.60 14.96 5.12
N ASP A 71 -24.87 16.05 5.35
CA ASP A 71 -25.01 17.35 4.70
C ASP A 71 -23.88 17.64 3.68
N ALA A 72 -23.23 16.59 3.17
CA ALA A 72 -22.26 16.65 2.08
C ALA A 72 -22.80 15.93 0.83
N GLU A 73 -22.51 16.47 -0.36
CA GLU A 73 -22.90 15.87 -1.64
C GLU A 73 -22.06 14.64 -1.99
N ASN A 74 -20.79 14.60 -1.59
CA ASN A 74 -19.86 13.51 -1.87
C ASN A 74 -18.63 13.54 -0.92
N ALA A 75 -17.84 12.46 -0.92
CA ALA A 75 -16.67 12.29 -0.05
C ALA A 75 -15.48 13.22 -0.37
N THR A 76 -15.55 14.01 -1.44
CA THR A 76 -14.54 15.04 -1.76
C THR A 76 -14.88 16.40 -1.16
N GLU A 77 -16.14 16.64 -0.84
CA GLU A 77 -16.58 17.88 -0.17
C GLU A 77 -16.10 17.94 1.28
N PHE A 78 -16.13 16.80 1.98
CA PHE A 78 -15.73 16.71 3.38
C PHE A 78 -15.07 15.35 3.70
N ASP A 79 -13.94 15.39 4.40
CA ASP A 79 -13.16 14.20 4.74
C ASP A 79 -13.58 13.61 6.09
N VAL A 80 -14.67 12.84 6.10
CA VAL A 80 -15.21 12.19 7.31
C VAL A 80 -14.14 11.38 8.05
N MET A 81 -13.36 10.57 7.32
CA MET A 81 -12.29 9.76 7.90
C MET A 81 -11.22 10.61 8.57
N GLY A 82 -10.98 11.80 8.03
CA GLY A 82 -10.05 12.78 8.58
C GLY A 82 -10.46 13.26 9.97
N GLU A 83 -11.74 13.16 10.32
CA GLU A 83 -12.26 13.59 11.62
C GLU A 83 -12.42 12.43 12.62
N TRP A 84 -11.87 11.23 12.34
CA TRP A 84 -11.96 10.09 13.25
C TRP A 84 -10.97 10.11 14.42
N GLY A 85 -10.29 11.23 14.66
CA GLY A 85 -9.29 11.34 15.72
C GLY A 85 -8.17 10.31 15.55
N VAL A 86 -7.84 9.57 16.60
CA VAL A 86 -6.81 8.51 16.54
C VAL A 86 -7.26 7.24 15.82
N ASN A 87 -8.56 7.11 15.52
CA ASN A 87 -9.11 5.98 14.76
C ASN A 87 -9.06 6.22 13.25
N MET A 88 -8.46 7.32 12.81
CA MET A 88 -8.20 7.60 11.41
C MET A 88 -7.16 6.60 10.85
N PRO A 89 -7.42 5.97 9.69
CA PRO A 89 -6.40 5.19 8.99
C PRO A 89 -5.16 6.03 8.66
N TYR A 90 -4.01 5.38 8.46
CA TYR A 90 -2.77 6.13 8.26
C TYR A 90 -2.89 7.18 7.15
N LYS A 91 -2.37 8.38 7.43
CA LYS A 91 -2.18 9.46 6.45
C LYS A 91 -1.02 10.34 6.90
N SER A 92 -0.26 10.83 5.93
CA SER A 92 0.82 11.78 6.19
C SER A 92 0.28 13.05 6.88
N ALA A 93 1.00 13.52 7.89
CA ALA A 93 0.68 14.77 8.55
C ALA A 93 0.96 15.96 7.62
N PRO A 94 0.21 17.08 7.75
CA PRO A 94 0.54 18.29 7.03
C PRO A 94 1.89 18.84 7.49
N SER A 95 2.75 19.22 6.53
CA SER A 95 4.02 19.88 6.85
C SER A 95 3.77 21.27 7.44
N LEU A 96 4.24 21.49 8.67
CA LEU A 96 4.23 22.79 9.34
C LEU A 96 5.35 23.72 8.83
N ILE A 97 6.34 23.16 8.14
CA ILE A 97 7.45 23.90 7.52
C ILE A 97 7.24 23.89 6.00
N HIS A 98 7.27 25.07 5.37
CA HIS A 98 7.18 25.17 3.91
C HIS A 98 8.48 24.66 3.25
N ASN A 99 8.35 23.98 2.10
CA ASN A 99 9.45 23.45 1.29
C ASN A 99 10.36 22.42 1.99
N THR A 100 9.87 21.75 3.04
CA THR A 100 10.56 20.60 3.62
C THR A 100 10.08 19.29 3.03
N SER A 101 10.98 18.32 2.98
CA SER A 101 10.73 16.97 2.50
C SER A 101 11.18 15.96 3.56
N PRO A 102 10.47 14.82 3.73
CA PRO A 102 10.95 13.71 4.55
C PRO A 102 12.23 13.08 3.99
N PHE A 103 12.54 13.31 2.70
CA PHE A 103 13.81 12.95 2.08
C PHE A 103 14.96 13.84 2.59
N PRO A 104 16.20 13.34 2.64
CA PRO A 104 17.35 14.16 3.03
C PRO A 104 17.56 15.32 2.03
N PRO A 105 18.05 16.49 2.49
CA PRO A 105 18.42 17.58 1.58
C PRO A 105 19.51 17.15 0.58
N PRO A 106 19.65 17.83 -0.58
CA PRO A 106 20.78 17.61 -1.48
C PRO A 106 22.11 17.74 -0.72
N MET A 107 23.10 16.89 -1.04
CA MET A 107 24.40 16.79 -0.35
C MET A 107 24.37 16.20 1.08
N CYS A 108 23.21 15.76 1.57
CA CYS A 108 23.09 15.03 2.82
C CYS A 108 22.84 13.55 2.57
N THR A 109 23.46 12.68 3.35
CA THR A 109 23.10 11.26 3.45
C THR A 109 22.44 10.99 4.79
N VAL A 110 21.45 10.09 4.82
CA VAL A 110 20.92 9.58 6.09
C VAL A 110 22.00 8.66 6.68
N ALA A 111 22.40 8.91 7.92
CA ALA A 111 23.42 8.14 8.62
C ALA A 111 22.82 7.14 9.61
N GLY A 112 21.55 7.32 9.97
CA GLY A 112 20.84 6.44 10.88
C GLY A 112 19.41 6.91 11.13
N VAL A 113 18.57 6.00 11.63
CA VAL A 113 17.16 6.21 11.90
C VAL A 113 16.72 5.51 13.17
N THR A 114 15.91 6.20 13.98
CA THR A 114 15.17 5.60 15.10
C THR A 114 13.68 5.84 14.89
N LEU A 115 12.92 4.76 14.74
CA LEU A 115 11.49 4.75 14.45
C LEU A 115 10.70 4.30 15.68
N LEU A 116 9.70 5.09 16.07
CA LEU A 116 8.64 4.71 17.00
C LEU A 116 7.33 4.58 16.20
N GLN A 117 6.80 3.36 16.11
CA GLN A 117 5.73 2.97 15.18
C GLN A 117 4.48 2.51 15.95
N ARG A 118 3.31 3.10 15.67
CA ARG A 118 2.03 2.58 16.19
C ARG A 118 1.62 1.31 15.45
N HIS A 119 0.84 0.45 16.11
CA HIS A 119 0.10 -0.61 15.44
C HIS A 119 -0.82 -0.11 14.32
N GLY A 120 -1.14 -1.00 13.37
CA GLY A 120 -2.10 -0.75 12.31
C GLY A 120 -3.56 -0.74 12.78
N GLU A 121 -4.45 -0.57 11.81
CA GLU A 121 -5.90 -0.49 11.98
C GLU A 121 -6.47 -1.77 12.61
N ARG A 122 -7.29 -1.63 13.65
CA ARG A 122 -7.74 -2.75 14.49
C ARG A 122 -9.25 -2.75 14.73
N TYR A 123 -9.76 -3.90 15.18
CA TYR A 123 -11.07 -3.99 15.79
C TYR A 123 -11.16 -3.18 17.09
N PRO A 124 -12.38 -2.81 17.55
CA PRO A 124 -12.59 -2.16 18.82
C PRO A 124 -12.02 -2.96 20.00
N SER A 125 -11.50 -2.24 20.99
CA SER A 125 -11.11 -2.76 22.30
C SER A 125 -12.30 -2.71 23.27
N SER A 126 -12.09 -3.12 24.53
CA SER A 126 -13.13 -2.99 25.57
C SER A 126 -13.35 -1.55 26.06
N TRP A 127 -12.48 -0.62 25.68
CA TRP A 127 -12.56 0.80 26.05
C TRP A 127 -13.25 1.66 24.98
N ASP A 128 -13.48 1.10 23.80
CA ASP A 128 -14.16 1.77 22.70
C ASP A 128 -15.68 1.64 22.85
N GLN A 129 -16.43 2.70 22.54
CA GLN A 129 -17.88 2.78 22.80
C GLN A 129 -18.71 2.02 21.75
N ALA A 130 -18.07 1.52 20.68
CA ALA A 130 -18.74 0.82 19.58
C ALA A 130 -19.61 -0.36 20.06
N ARG A 131 -19.06 -1.23 20.91
CA ARG A 131 -19.79 -2.40 21.42
C ARG A 131 -20.93 -1.99 22.32
N ASP A 132 -20.70 -0.99 23.17
CA ASP A 132 -21.69 -0.51 24.13
C ASP A 132 -22.91 0.09 23.39
N ALA A 133 -22.69 0.87 22.32
CA ALA A 133 -23.77 1.34 21.46
C ALA A 133 -24.53 0.19 20.77
N ALA A 134 -23.82 -0.84 20.28
CA ALA A 134 -24.48 -1.98 19.67
C ALA A 134 -25.32 -2.80 20.67
N GLU A 135 -24.84 -2.93 21.91
CA GLU A 135 -25.58 -3.54 23.02
C GLU A 135 -26.79 -2.70 23.43
N ALA A 136 -26.65 -1.37 23.47
CA ALA A 136 -27.75 -0.45 23.73
C ALA A 136 -28.84 -0.54 22.64
N ILE A 137 -28.47 -0.51 21.36
CA ILE A 137 -29.40 -0.68 20.22
C ILE A 137 -30.14 -2.02 20.32
N LYS A 138 -29.42 -3.10 20.62
CA LYS A 138 -30.02 -4.43 20.85
C LYS A 138 -30.96 -4.44 22.05
N GLY A 139 -30.58 -3.76 23.14
CA GLY A 139 -31.38 -3.57 24.34
C GLY A 139 -32.69 -2.84 24.04
N LEU A 140 -32.62 -1.73 23.29
CA LEU A 140 -33.79 -0.98 22.84
C LEU A 140 -34.73 -1.85 21.99
N ARG A 141 -34.19 -2.63 21.03
CA ARG A 141 -35.02 -3.53 20.19
C ARG A 141 -35.70 -4.64 21.00
N ASN A 142 -35.01 -5.20 22.00
CA ASN A 142 -35.50 -6.32 22.79
C ASN A 142 -36.33 -5.89 24.01
N GLY A 143 -36.20 -4.63 24.42
CA GLY A 143 -36.92 -4.03 25.54
C GLY A 143 -38.34 -3.67 25.14
N ASN A 144 -39.31 -4.45 25.60
CA ASN A 144 -40.66 -3.94 25.78
C ASN A 144 -40.58 -2.84 26.86
N ASP A 145 -40.98 -1.60 26.55
CA ASP A 145 -41.16 -0.56 27.57
C ASP A 145 -41.92 -1.18 28.76
N GLU A 146 -41.30 -1.21 29.94
CA GLU A 146 -41.81 -1.88 31.16
C GLU A 146 -43.19 -1.35 31.58
N LEU A 147 -43.67 -0.28 30.94
CA LEU A 147 -44.98 0.32 31.16
C LEU A 147 -46.02 0.05 30.06
N ASN A 148 -45.64 -0.35 28.83
CA ASN A 148 -46.60 -0.37 27.69
C ASN A 148 -46.49 -1.53 26.68
N HIS A 149 -45.54 -2.46 26.77
CA HIS A 149 -45.41 -3.58 25.80
C HIS A 149 -45.34 -3.15 24.31
N ALA A 150 -44.95 -1.91 24.01
CA ALA A 150 -44.81 -1.43 22.64
C ALA A 150 -43.43 -1.81 22.09
N GLN A 151 -43.38 -2.37 20.88
CA GLN A 151 -42.12 -2.70 20.22
C GLN A 151 -41.41 -1.42 19.76
N VAL A 152 -40.14 -1.27 20.14
CA VAL A 152 -39.28 -0.20 19.60
C VAL A 152 -39.07 -0.45 18.11
N GLN A 153 -39.28 0.58 17.30
CA GLN A 153 -39.10 0.52 15.85
C GLN A 153 -38.22 1.69 15.39
N PHE A 154 -37.20 1.38 14.61
CA PHE A 154 -36.35 2.38 13.96
C PHE A 154 -36.93 2.73 12.58
N THR A 155 -36.98 4.01 12.25
CA THR A 155 -37.56 4.53 11.00
C THR A 155 -36.59 5.43 10.26
N GLY A 156 -36.93 5.84 9.03
CA GLY A 156 -36.09 6.72 8.23
C GLY A 156 -34.69 6.15 8.00
N GLU A 157 -33.68 6.99 8.23
CA GLU A 157 -32.25 6.64 8.08
C GLU A 157 -31.81 5.55 9.08
N LEU A 158 -32.52 5.38 10.20
CA LEU A 158 -32.22 4.36 11.21
C LEU A 158 -32.86 3.00 10.91
N ALA A 159 -33.62 2.85 9.82
CA ALA A 159 -34.36 1.62 9.54
C ALA A 159 -33.47 0.36 9.48
N PHE A 160 -32.19 0.50 9.14
CA PHE A 160 -31.23 -0.62 9.13
C PHE A 160 -31.00 -1.21 10.53
N LEU A 161 -31.20 -0.43 11.61
CA LEU A 161 -31.03 -0.87 13.00
C LEU A 161 -32.03 -1.94 13.42
N ASN A 162 -33.18 -2.05 12.74
CA ASN A 162 -34.17 -3.09 13.03
C ASN A 162 -33.56 -4.49 12.90
N ASN A 163 -32.67 -4.69 11.92
CA ASN A 163 -32.02 -5.97 11.63
C ASN A 163 -30.52 -5.98 11.96
N TYR A 164 -30.02 -4.91 12.59
CA TYR A 164 -28.59 -4.77 12.87
C TYR A 164 -28.11 -5.81 13.89
N THR A 165 -26.90 -6.30 13.65
CA THR A 165 -26.14 -7.21 14.51
C THR A 165 -24.69 -6.75 14.54
N TYR A 166 -24.11 -6.63 15.73
CA TYR A 166 -22.71 -6.23 15.91
C TYR A 166 -21.77 -7.21 15.19
N PRO A 167 -21.05 -6.77 14.13
CA PRO A 167 -20.27 -7.67 13.28
C PRO A 167 -18.78 -7.75 13.68
N LEU A 168 -18.34 -6.89 14.59
CA LEU A 168 -16.92 -6.64 14.83
C LEU A 168 -16.29 -7.61 15.82
N GLY A 169 -15.03 -7.93 15.59
CA GLY A 169 -14.17 -8.67 16.52
C GLY A 169 -13.68 -7.79 17.67
N LYS A 170 -12.61 -8.24 18.35
CA LYS A 170 -12.00 -7.52 19.46
C LYS A 170 -10.49 -7.38 19.28
N SER A 171 -9.99 -6.15 19.36
CA SER A 171 -8.57 -5.74 19.45
C SER A 171 -7.59 -6.20 18.35
N LYS A 172 -7.85 -7.27 17.59
CA LYS A 172 -6.98 -7.75 16.50
C LYS A 172 -6.85 -6.72 15.39
N LEU A 173 -5.74 -6.77 14.66
CA LEU A 173 -5.61 -6.06 13.39
C LEU A 173 -6.69 -6.51 12.41
N THR A 174 -7.29 -5.55 11.72
CA THR A 174 -8.17 -5.78 10.58
C THR A 174 -7.35 -6.14 9.34
N SER A 175 -7.99 -6.57 8.25
CA SER A 175 -7.26 -6.80 6.99
C SER A 175 -6.54 -5.53 6.52
N VAL A 176 -7.20 -4.38 6.64
CA VAL A 176 -6.61 -3.07 6.37
C VAL A 176 -5.40 -2.80 7.26
N GLY A 177 -5.50 -3.07 8.56
CA GLY A 177 -4.37 -2.85 9.45
C GLY A 177 -3.19 -3.78 9.22
N ARG A 178 -3.44 -4.99 8.70
CA ARG A 178 -2.35 -5.87 8.29
C ARG A 178 -1.65 -5.32 7.05
N GLN A 179 -2.42 -4.93 6.05
CA GLN A 179 -1.95 -4.29 4.83
C GLN A 179 -1.11 -3.05 5.16
N THR A 180 -1.64 -2.11 5.93
CA THR A 180 -0.95 -0.86 6.27
C THR A 180 0.38 -1.11 6.97
N MET A 181 0.47 -2.06 7.91
CA MET A 181 1.75 -2.36 8.57
C MET A 181 2.78 -2.98 7.62
N TYR A 182 2.33 -3.84 6.70
CA TYR A 182 3.19 -4.40 5.65
C TYR A 182 3.70 -3.30 4.71
N GLU A 183 2.81 -2.45 4.21
CA GLU A 183 3.12 -1.29 3.37
C GLU A 183 4.12 -0.34 4.05
N ARG A 184 3.96 -0.07 5.35
CA ARG A 184 4.92 0.76 6.12
C ARG A 184 6.31 0.12 6.19
N GLY A 185 6.38 -1.21 6.32
CA GLY A 185 7.63 -1.96 6.25
C GLY A 185 8.32 -1.84 4.90
N VAL A 186 7.57 -2.00 3.80
CA VAL A 186 8.08 -1.82 2.44
C VAL A 186 8.51 -0.38 2.18
N HIS A 187 7.71 0.60 2.60
CA HIS A 187 8.06 2.00 2.47
C HIS A 187 9.37 2.31 3.21
N PHE A 188 9.55 1.74 4.40
CA PHE A 188 10.80 1.85 5.14
C PHE A 188 11.97 1.20 4.40
N ALA A 189 11.78 0.04 3.77
CA ALA A 189 12.80 -0.63 2.94
C ALA A 189 13.24 0.24 1.76
N VAL A 190 12.29 0.85 1.05
CA VAL A 190 12.57 1.73 -0.09
C VAL A 190 13.33 2.99 0.35
N LEU A 191 12.97 3.59 1.50
CA LEU A 191 13.59 4.83 1.97
C LEU A 191 14.93 4.63 2.68
N TYR A 192 15.06 3.57 3.47
CA TYR A 192 16.15 3.37 4.43
C TYR A 192 16.88 2.04 4.28
N GLY A 193 16.51 1.19 3.30
CA GLY A 193 17.14 -0.11 3.06
C GLY A 193 18.66 -0.04 2.87
N ALA A 194 19.17 1.07 2.33
CA ALA A 194 20.62 1.30 2.23
C ALA A 194 21.35 1.31 3.59
N LEU A 195 20.67 1.68 4.68
CA LEU A 195 21.21 1.61 6.06
C LEU A 195 21.22 0.18 6.61
N VAL A 196 20.41 -0.70 6.03
CA VAL A 196 20.22 -2.10 6.43
C VAL A 196 21.16 -3.02 5.63
N ASP A 197 21.44 -2.70 4.37
CA ASP A 197 22.21 -3.53 3.43
C ASP A 197 23.74 -3.40 3.53
N GLY A 198 24.27 -2.44 4.29
CA GLY A 198 25.72 -2.32 4.56
C GLY A 198 26.64 -2.14 3.35
N ARG A 199 26.12 -1.80 2.15
CA ARG A 199 26.92 -1.61 0.93
C ARG A 199 27.06 -0.14 0.56
N GLY A 200 27.83 0.58 1.36
CA GLY A 200 28.65 1.71 0.90
C GLY A 200 30.10 1.30 1.05
N GLU A 201 30.88 1.43 -0.03
CA GLU A 201 32.33 1.25 -0.14
C GLU A 201 33.12 1.24 1.20
N ASP A 202 33.77 0.10 1.53
CA ASP A 202 35.07 -0.02 2.24
C ASP A 202 35.44 1.11 3.24
N ASP A 203 34.48 1.59 4.04
CA ASP A 203 34.61 2.75 4.93
C ASP A 203 34.86 2.35 6.39
N GLY A 204 35.00 1.05 6.65
CA GLY A 204 35.30 0.50 7.96
C GLY A 204 34.08 0.31 8.86
N HIS A 205 32.84 0.37 8.31
CA HIS A 205 31.60 0.08 9.03
C HIS A 205 31.21 -1.41 9.09
N ASP A 206 32.16 -2.31 8.78
CA ASP A 206 32.06 -3.79 8.81
C ASP A 206 31.75 -4.40 10.20
N GLN A 207 31.49 -3.58 11.22
CA GLN A 207 31.20 -4.01 12.59
C GLN A 207 29.71 -4.31 12.82
N TYR A 208 28.81 -3.77 12.01
CA TYR A 208 27.36 -3.93 12.21
C TYR A 208 26.84 -5.30 11.74
N ASN A 209 27.51 -5.94 10.78
CA ASN A 209 27.13 -7.22 10.17
C ASN A 209 27.31 -8.46 11.08
N GLN A 210 27.59 -8.28 12.37
CA GLN A 210 27.89 -9.41 13.25
C GLN A 210 26.65 -10.02 13.91
N HIS A 211 25.52 -9.31 14.05
CA HIS A 211 24.36 -9.74 14.86
C HIS A 211 23.04 -9.29 14.22
N LYS A 212 21.95 -10.06 14.33
CA LYS A 212 20.64 -9.70 13.77
C LYS A 212 20.12 -8.36 14.30
N MET A 213 19.44 -7.59 13.44
CA MET A 213 18.86 -6.29 13.82
C MET A 213 17.84 -6.46 14.95
N VAL A 214 18.01 -5.72 16.05
CA VAL A 214 17.10 -5.74 17.19
C VAL A 214 15.95 -4.78 16.94
N VAL A 215 14.74 -5.32 16.95
CA VAL A 215 13.46 -4.61 16.91
C VAL A 215 12.73 -4.84 18.22
N ARG A 216 12.02 -3.83 18.74
CA ARG A 216 11.31 -3.95 20.03
C ARG A 216 9.81 -3.73 19.86
N THR A 217 8.99 -4.49 20.57
CA THR A 217 7.52 -4.35 20.59
C THR A 217 6.99 -4.65 22.00
N THR A 218 5.68 -4.61 22.19
CA THR A 218 5.02 -5.05 23.44
C THR A 218 4.43 -6.45 23.29
N THR A 219 4.05 -7.08 24.42
CA THR A 219 3.41 -8.41 24.44
C THR A 219 1.95 -8.43 23.98
N GLU A 220 1.33 -7.28 23.69
CA GLU A 220 -0.05 -7.26 23.20
C GLU A 220 -0.13 -7.75 21.74
N GLN A 221 -1.12 -8.60 21.43
CA GLN A 221 -1.16 -9.29 20.14
C GLN A 221 -1.14 -8.36 18.92
N ARG A 222 -1.87 -7.23 18.95
CA ARG A 222 -1.88 -6.27 17.82
C ARG A 222 -0.51 -5.62 17.61
N MET A 223 0.26 -5.44 18.69
CA MET A 223 1.60 -4.86 18.65
C MET A 223 2.60 -5.84 18.07
N PHE A 224 2.55 -7.09 18.55
CA PHE A 224 3.34 -8.17 18.00
C PHE A 224 3.05 -8.37 16.51
N SER A 225 1.78 -8.55 16.12
CA SER A 225 1.41 -8.73 14.71
C SER A 225 1.86 -7.56 13.84
N SER A 226 1.74 -6.32 14.33
CA SER A 226 2.19 -5.14 13.58
C SER A 226 3.71 -5.15 13.35
N ALA A 227 4.49 -5.59 14.35
CA ALA A 227 5.94 -5.70 14.23
C ALA A 227 6.35 -6.76 13.20
N ILE A 228 5.71 -7.94 13.24
CA ILE A 228 5.96 -9.02 12.28
C ILE A 228 5.61 -8.58 10.87
N LEU A 229 4.44 -7.99 10.66
CA LEU A 229 4.00 -7.52 9.33
C LEU A 229 4.93 -6.44 8.76
N PHE A 230 5.38 -5.51 9.59
CA PHE A 230 6.35 -4.51 9.19
C PHE A 230 7.70 -5.15 8.82
N LEU A 231 8.17 -6.13 9.60
CA LEU A 231 9.40 -6.87 9.31
C LEU A 231 9.29 -7.70 8.03
N HIS A 232 8.11 -8.29 7.77
CA HIS A 232 7.79 -8.98 6.52
C HIS A 232 7.84 -8.02 5.32
N GLY A 233 7.27 -6.81 5.47
CA GLY A 233 7.40 -5.78 4.43
C GLY A 233 8.86 -5.33 4.21
N LEU A 234 9.63 -5.23 5.29
CA LEU A 234 11.03 -4.79 5.25
C LEU A 234 11.97 -5.82 4.62
N PHE A 235 11.88 -7.08 5.04
CA PHE A 235 12.84 -8.14 4.70
C PHE A 235 12.26 -9.28 3.85
N GLY A 236 10.93 -9.40 3.73
CA GLY A 236 10.26 -10.58 3.17
C GLY A 236 10.03 -11.68 4.21
N GLU A 237 9.70 -12.88 3.74
CA GLU A 237 9.41 -14.04 4.61
C GLU A 237 10.60 -14.46 5.48
N GLU A 238 11.82 -14.21 5.00
CA GLU A 238 13.08 -14.52 5.68
C GLU A 238 13.46 -13.50 6.76
N TRP A 239 12.53 -12.64 7.22
CA TRP A 239 12.83 -11.57 8.18
C TRP A 239 13.49 -12.07 9.48
N GLU A 240 13.18 -13.29 9.92
CA GLU A 240 13.79 -13.93 11.10
C GLU A 240 15.29 -14.18 10.93
N GLU A 241 15.80 -14.24 9.70
CA GLU A 241 17.23 -14.34 9.41
C GLU A 241 17.94 -13.00 9.58
N HIS A 242 17.20 -11.89 9.46
CA HIS A 242 17.73 -10.53 9.45
C HIS A 242 17.51 -9.77 10.76
N ALA A 243 16.44 -10.08 11.49
CA ALA A 243 16.03 -9.35 12.68
C ALA A 243 15.61 -10.27 13.83
N GLN A 244 15.68 -9.74 15.04
CA GLN A 244 15.22 -10.37 16.28
C GLN A 244 14.30 -9.42 17.04
N LEU A 245 13.22 -9.96 17.59
CA LEU A 245 12.15 -9.19 18.23
C LEU A 245 12.22 -9.31 19.75
N VAL A 246 12.40 -8.18 20.44
CA VAL A 246 12.37 -8.07 21.90
C VAL A 246 10.99 -7.58 22.34
N GLN A 247 10.32 -8.35 23.19
CA GLN A 247 8.99 -7.99 23.70
C GLN A 247 9.09 -7.39 25.11
N GLN A 248 8.54 -6.19 25.29
CA GLN A 248 8.33 -5.59 26.61
C GLN A 248 6.95 -5.99 27.16
N ILE A 249 6.90 -6.41 28.42
CA ILE A 249 5.67 -6.90 29.06
C ILE A 249 4.69 -5.75 29.24
N GLU A 250 3.47 -5.98 28.77
CA GLU A 250 2.36 -5.03 28.84
C GLU A 250 1.41 -5.34 30.01
N GLU A 251 1.90 -5.20 31.25
CA GLU A 251 1.15 -5.51 32.47
C GLU A 251 1.48 -4.52 33.60
N ASP A 252 0.55 -4.34 34.55
CA ASP A 252 0.76 -3.49 35.72
C ASP A 252 2.01 -3.90 36.51
N GLY A 253 2.83 -2.91 36.87
CA GLY A 253 4.02 -3.09 37.69
C GLY A 253 5.28 -3.55 36.92
N PHE A 254 5.21 -3.64 35.59
CA PHE A 254 6.37 -3.82 34.73
C PHE A 254 6.76 -2.49 34.07
N ASN A 255 8.05 -2.16 34.10
CA ASN A 255 8.57 -1.02 33.35
C ASN A 255 8.57 -1.34 31.85
N SER A 256 7.87 -0.52 31.08
CA SER A 256 7.91 -0.53 29.63
C SER A 256 7.94 0.90 29.08
N THR A 257 8.90 1.18 28.21
CA THR A 257 8.96 2.43 27.44
C THR A 257 8.01 2.44 26.24
N LEU A 258 7.44 1.27 25.91
CA LEU A 258 6.56 1.04 24.77
C LEU A 258 5.07 0.91 25.15
N ASN A 259 4.76 0.62 26.43
CA ASN A 259 3.47 0.93 27.06
C ASN A 259 3.69 1.50 28.46
N VAL A 260 3.60 2.81 28.57
CA VAL A 260 3.84 3.55 29.82
C VAL A 260 2.59 3.75 30.68
N TRP A 261 1.39 3.46 30.14
CA TRP A 261 0.13 3.54 30.87
C TRP A 261 0.17 2.68 32.13
N ASN A 262 0.61 1.42 31.99
CA ASN A 262 0.75 0.46 33.09
C ASN A 262 1.89 0.79 34.08
N THR A 263 2.70 1.81 33.78
CA THR A 263 3.87 2.24 34.59
C THR A 263 3.58 3.52 35.40
N CYS A 264 2.69 4.40 34.94
CA CYS A 264 2.42 5.72 35.56
C CYS A 264 0.98 5.86 36.11
N ASN A 265 0.63 5.06 37.11
CA ASN A 265 -0.75 4.94 37.63
C ASN A 265 -1.16 6.03 38.66
N ARG A 266 -0.98 7.32 38.35
CA ARG A 266 -1.45 8.42 39.23
C ARG A 266 -2.98 8.62 39.11
N PRO A 267 -3.72 8.82 40.23
CA PRO A 267 -5.16 9.06 40.16
C PRO A 267 -5.60 10.31 39.39
N ASP A 268 -4.70 11.29 39.21
CA ASP A 268 -4.91 12.52 38.46
C ASP A 268 -4.27 12.49 37.06
N ALA A 269 -3.80 11.33 36.60
CA ALA A 269 -3.18 11.16 35.29
C ALA A 269 -4.20 11.34 34.15
N ASP A 270 -5.39 10.74 34.30
CA ASP A 270 -6.49 10.89 33.34
C ASP A 270 -7.13 12.28 33.50
N GLN A 271 -6.95 13.11 32.49
CA GLN A 271 -7.63 14.39 32.31
C GLN A 271 -8.33 14.46 30.95
N GLY A 272 -8.25 13.41 30.14
CA GLY A 272 -8.79 13.32 28.80
C GLY A 272 -10.26 12.95 28.79
N ASP A 273 -10.64 11.89 29.50
CA ASP A 273 -12.03 11.40 29.53
C ASP A 273 -13.01 12.48 30.01
N PRO A 274 -12.78 13.18 31.16
CA PRO A 274 -13.69 14.22 31.61
C PRO A 274 -13.88 15.38 30.62
N ARG A 275 -12.84 15.69 29.82
CA ARG A 275 -12.92 16.75 28.79
C ARG A 275 -13.71 16.28 27.58
N LYS A 276 -13.48 15.05 27.15
CA LYS A 276 -14.20 14.42 26.04
C LYS A 276 -15.69 14.31 26.36
N ASP A 277 -16.04 13.82 27.54
CA ASP A 277 -17.43 13.67 28.00
C ASP A 277 -18.17 15.02 28.05
N HIS A 278 -17.52 16.07 28.61
CA HIS A 278 -18.09 17.41 28.63
C HIS A 278 -18.34 17.95 27.23
N TRP A 279 -17.39 17.75 26.31
CA TRP A 279 -17.53 18.19 24.92
C TRP A 279 -18.62 17.43 24.16
N GLN A 280 -18.71 16.11 24.33
CA GLN A 280 -19.77 15.28 23.73
C GLN A 280 -21.16 15.76 24.12
N ALA A 281 -21.37 16.16 25.37
CA ALA A 281 -22.63 16.74 25.83
C ALA A 281 -22.99 18.07 25.14
N ILE A 282 -22.00 18.77 24.56
CA ILE A 282 -22.21 20.03 23.83
C ILE A 282 -22.53 19.76 22.36
N TYR A 283 -21.65 19.06 21.63
CA TYR A 283 -21.78 18.96 20.17
C TYR A 283 -22.83 17.94 19.70
N LEU A 284 -23.09 16.88 20.48
CA LEU A 284 -24.00 15.80 20.06
C LEU A 284 -25.45 15.99 20.45
N GLN A 285 -25.79 16.97 21.29
CA GLN A 285 -27.17 17.08 21.79
C GLN A 285 -28.19 17.23 20.64
N SER A 286 -27.86 17.99 19.60
CA SER A 286 -28.73 18.13 18.43
C SER A 286 -28.85 16.83 17.62
N ALA A 287 -27.80 16.02 17.56
CA ALA A 287 -27.84 14.72 16.90
C ALA A 287 -28.68 13.72 17.70
N VAL A 288 -28.56 13.71 19.03
CA VAL A 288 -29.40 12.90 19.92
C VAL A 288 -30.88 13.22 19.71
N ASP A 289 -31.24 14.51 19.70
CA ASP A 289 -32.61 14.94 19.50
C ASP A 289 -33.11 14.51 18.12
N ARG A 290 -32.34 14.79 17.05
CA ARG A 290 -32.67 14.41 15.66
C ARG A 290 -32.85 12.91 15.45
N LEU A 291 -31.90 12.10 15.95
CA LEU A 291 -31.93 10.65 15.76
C LEU A 291 -33.03 10.00 16.61
N SER A 292 -33.31 10.53 17.80
CA SER A 292 -34.40 10.02 18.65
C SER A 292 -35.78 10.26 18.06
N GLU A 293 -35.99 11.30 17.23
CA GLU A 293 -37.26 11.49 16.50
C GLU A 293 -37.57 10.34 15.53
N MET A 294 -36.55 9.60 15.08
CA MET A 294 -36.67 8.44 14.19
C MET A 294 -36.83 7.11 14.94
N VAL A 295 -36.90 7.13 16.28
CA VAL A 295 -37.11 5.95 17.12
C VAL A 295 -38.48 6.02 17.78
N VAL A 296 -39.32 5.02 17.48
CA VAL A 296 -40.63 4.92 18.11
C VAL A 296 -40.47 4.23 19.46
N HIS A 297 -40.97 4.86 20.54
CA HIS A 297 -41.00 4.32 21.92
C HIS A 297 -39.66 4.24 22.68
N ALA A 298 -38.60 4.88 22.17
CA ALA A 298 -37.33 5.02 22.89
C ALA A 298 -36.57 6.28 22.44
N ASN A 299 -35.59 6.70 23.22
CA ASN A 299 -34.66 7.79 22.88
C ASN A 299 -33.22 7.28 23.01
N PHE A 300 -32.31 7.89 22.25
CA PHE A 300 -30.88 7.67 22.43
C PHE A 300 -30.30 8.59 23.50
N THR A 301 -29.15 8.19 24.04
CA THR A 301 -28.29 8.99 24.90
C THR A 301 -27.08 9.53 24.12
N ILE A 302 -26.33 10.46 24.73
CA ILE A 302 -25.07 10.96 24.15
C ILE A 302 -24.07 9.81 23.94
N ALA A 303 -24.01 8.86 24.88
CA ALA A 303 -23.13 7.69 24.77
C ALA A 303 -23.53 6.77 23.61
N ASP A 304 -24.83 6.53 23.41
CA ASP A 304 -25.31 5.72 22.28
C ASP A 304 -24.90 6.35 20.94
N VAL A 305 -25.13 7.66 20.80
CA VAL A 305 -24.85 8.40 19.55
C VAL A 305 -23.34 8.55 19.31
N THR A 306 -22.54 8.70 20.37
CA THR A 306 -21.07 8.68 20.26
C THR A 306 -20.59 7.31 19.81
N GLY A 307 -21.09 6.23 20.43
CA GLY A 307 -20.74 4.87 20.01
C GLY A 307 -21.19 4.53 18.59
N MET A 308 -22.22 5.20 18.04
CA MET A 308 -22.53 5.12 16.60
C MET A 308 -21.46 5.79 15.72
N GLN A 309 -20.82 6.87 16.16
CA GLN A 309 -19.67 7.45 15.46
C GLN A 309 -18.45 6.50 15.53
N ASP A 310 -18.23 5.84 16.68
CA ASP A 310 -17.22 4.77 16.80
C ASP A 310 -17.53 3.60 15.85
N LEU A 311 -18.79 3.15 15.79
CA LEU A 311 -19.23 2.07 14.89
C LEU A 311 -18.97 2.43 13.43
N CYS A 312 -19.22 3.67 13.01
CA CYS A 312 -18.85 4.13 11.67
C CYS A 312 -17.36 3.91 11.37
N ALA A 313 -16.47 4.40 12.25
CA ALA A 313 -15.04 4.29 12.04
C ALA A 313 -14.57 2.83 12.00
N TYR A 314 -14.95 2.04 13.01
CA TYR A 314 -14.49 0.66 13.14
C TYR A 314 -15.12 -0.31 12.12
N GLU A 315 -16.38 -0.16 11.77
CA GLU A 315 -16.99 -0.96 10.70
C GLU A 315 -16.41 -0.64 9.34
N THR A 316 -16.17 0.64 9.04
CA THR A 316 -15.57 1.00 7.74
C THR A 316 -14.17 0.39 7.63
N ILE A 317 -13.37 0.46 8.69
CA ILE A 317 -12.02 -0.11 8.72
C ILE A 317 -12.02 -1.65 8.63
N ALA A 318 -12.95 -2.32 9.33
CA ALA A 318 -12.97 -3.77 9.39
C ALA A 318 -13.68 -4.43 8.19
N LEU A 319 -14.71 -3.78 7.66
CA LEU A 319 -15.65 -4.35 6.68
C LEU A 319 -15.64 -3.60 5.34
N GLY A 320 -14.89 -2.52 5.22
CA GLY A 320 -14.81 -1.66 4.04
C GLY A 320 -15.88 -0.56 3.99
N TYR A 321 -16.97 -0.67 4.76
CA TYR A 321 -18.09 0.27 4.77
C TYR A 321 -18.89 0.24 6.08
N SER A 322 -19.55 1.35 6.43
CA SER A 322 -20.53 1.41 7.52
C SER A 322 -21.73 2.31 7.19
N ALA A 323 -22.94 1.83 7.53
CA ALA A 323 -24.17 2.60 7.40
C ALA A 323 -24.29 3.75 8.40
N PHE A 324 -23.60 3.66 9.56
CA PHE A 324 -23.64 4.68 10.60
C PHE A 324 -23.04 6.01 10.15
N CYS A 325 -22.10 5.99 9.20
CA CYS A 325 -21.35 7.19 8.85
C CYS A 325 -22.22 8.32 8.28
N SER A 326 -23.26 7.96 7.53
CA SER A 326 -24.16 8.90 6.86
C SER A 326 -25.18 9.57 7.78
N LEU A 327 -25.27 9.15 9.05
CA LEU A 327 -26.21 9.71 10.04
C LEU A 327 -25.78 11.08 10.58
N PHE A 328 -24.52 11.45 10.37
CA PHE A 328 -23.87 12.58 11.03
C PHE A 328 -23.47 13.68 10.04
N THR A 329 -23.67 14.92 10.45
CA THR A 329 -23.31 16.12 9.68
C THR A 329 -21.80 16.42 9.75
N LYS A 330 -21.33 17.32 8.88
CA LYS A 330 -19.96 17.84 8.88
C LYS A 330 -19.56 18.39 10.26
N ASP A 331 -20.45 19.17 10.89
CA ASP A 331 -20.20 19.76 12.21
C ASP A 331 -20.10 18.68 13.32
N GLU A 332 -20.90 17.63 13.23
CA GLU A 332 -20.88 16.52 14.18
C GLU A 332 -19.62 15.65 14.04
N TRP A 333 -19.10 15.51 12.81
CA TRP A 333 -17.80 14.86 12.58
C TRP A 333 -16.64 15.70 13.10
N MET A 334 -16.62 17.01 12.82
CA MET A 334 -15.61 17.91 13.39
C MET A 334 -15.64 17.89 14.93
N GLY A 335 -16.84 17.81 15.52
CA GLY A 335 -17.03 17.63 16.96
C GLY A 335 -16.43 16.31 17.48
N TYR A 336 -16.65 15.21 16.78
CA TYR A 336 -16.07 13.90 17.12
C TYR A 336 -14.54 13.91 17.10
N GLY A 337 -13.94 14.44 16.03
CA GLY A 337 -12.49 14.61 15.93
C GLY A 337 -11.93 15.47 17.06
N TYR A 338 -12.61 16.58 17.39
CA TYR A 338 -12.21 17.44 18.50
C TYR A 338 -12.34 16.77 19.88
N GLY A 339 -13.29 15.85 20.05
CA GLY A 339 -13.39 15.04 21.26
C GLY A 339 -12.14 14.20 21.50
N TYR A 340 -11.59 13.58 20.44
CA TYR A 340 -10.31 12.88 20.50
C TYR A 340 -9.12 13.82 20.67
N ASP A 341 -9.19 15.04 20.15
CA ASP A 341 -8.18 16.07 20.43
C ASP A 341 -8.14 16.42 21.91
N LEU A 342 -9.31 16.62 22.54
CA LEU A 342 -9.42 16.91 23.97
C LEU A 342 -8.94 15.75 24.85
N TYR A 343 -9.32 14.52 24.49
CA TYR A 343 -8.88 13.31 25.19
C TYR A 343 -7.36 13.18 25.19
N HIS A 344 -6.74 13.08 24.01
CA HIS A 344 -5.29 12.90 23.94
C HIS A 344 -4.51 14.13 24.40
N TYR A 345 -5.01 15.35 24.20
CA TYR A 345 -4.35 16.53 24.78
C TYR A 345 -4.31 16.46 26.31
N GLY A 346 -5.38 15.95 26.93
CA GLY A 346 -5.53 15.78 28.38
C GLY A 346 -4.70 14.63 28.94
N ASP A 347 -4.52 13.53 28.22
CA ASP A 347 -3.83 12.34 28.76
C ASP A 347 -2.39 12.21 28.28
N ALA A 348 -2.19 12.27 26.96
CA ALA A 348 -0.91 12.04 26.31
C ALA A 348 -0.18 13.35 25.94
N GLY A 349 -0.89 14.47 25.94
CA GLY A 349 -0.43 15.74 25.40
C GLY A 349 0.03 16.75 26.44
N PHE A 350 0.24 17.98 25.98
CA PHE A 350 0.70 19.08 26.84
C PHE A 350 -0.31 19.52 27.91
N GLY A 351 -1.58 19.08 27.80
CA GLY A 351 -2.59 19.29 28.83
C GLY A 351 -2.53 18.28 29.97
N GLY A 352 -1.80 17.18 29.79
CA GLY A 352 -1.69 16.09 30.76
C GLY A 352 -0.60 16.32 31.81
N PRO A 353 -0.91 16.12 33.11
CA PRO A 353 0.02 16.42 34.19
C PRO A 353 1.20 15.42 34.25
N VAL A 354 1.04 14.22 33.67
CA VAL A 354 2.07 13.16 33.67
C VAL A 354 2.66 12.88 32.30
N ALA A 355 2.02 13.31 31.20
CA ALA A 355 2.39 12.97 29.83
C ALA A 355 3.89 13.13 29.52
N LYS A 356 4.48 14.27 29.92
CA LYS A 356 5.91 14.54 29.71
C LYS A 356 6.81 13.53 30.44
N ALA A 357 6.40 13.08 31.63
CA ALA A 357 7.14 12.09 32.42
C ALA A 357 6.95 10.68 31.84
N SER A 358 5.75 10.35 31.37
CA SER A 358 5.48 9.07 30.69
C SER A 358 6.35 8.87 29.46
N GLY A 359 6.47 9.89 28.60
CA GLY A 359 7.30 9.84 27.39
C GLY A 359 8.82 9.92 27.64
N LEU A 360 9.26 10.21 28.87
CA LEU A 360 10.67 10.44 29.19
C LEU A 360 11.54 9.19 28.94
N GLY A 361 11.05 8.00 29.27
CA GLY A 361 11.85 6.78 29.18
C GLY A 361 12.32 6.49 27.75
N TRP A 362 11.45 6.63 26.76
CA TRP A 362 11.82 6.47 25.35
C TRP A 362 12.78 7.57 24.87
N VAL A 363 12.65 8.82 25.37
CA VAL A 363 13.61 9.90 25.04
C VAL A 363 15.00 9.61 25.63
N GLU A 364 15.09 8.98 26.80
CA GLU A 364 16.36 8.54 27.39
C GLU A 364 17.01 7.41 26.57
N GLU A 365 16.22 6.46 26.07
CA GLU A 365 16.69 5.41 25.15
C GLU A 365 17.15 6.00 23.80
N LEU A 366 16.37 6.92 23.21
CA LEU A 366 16.75 7.64 22.00
C LEU A 366 18.09 8.35 22.20
N LEU A 367 18.28 9.02 23.34
CA LEU A 367 19.53 9.69 23.65
C LEU A 367 20.69 8.70 23.70
N ALA A 368 20.51 7.56 24.36
CA ALA A 368 21.52 6.51 24.44
C ALA A 368 21.93 6.00 23.06
N ARG A 369 20.98 5.81 22.13
CA ARG A 369 21.25 5.45 20.71
C ARG A 369 21.98 6.56 19.96
N LEU A 370 21.52 7.81 20.05
CA LEU A 370 22.15 8.96 19.36
C LEU A 370 23.58 9.24 19.83
N THR A 371 23.91 8.93 21.08
CA THR A 371 25.26 9.11 21.64
C THR A 371 26.11 7.85 21.60
N ASN A 372 25.52 6.71 21.26
CA ASN A 372 26.07 5.38 21.46
C ASN A 372 26.61 5.17 22.91
N ASP A 373 25.80 5.54 23.90
CA ASP A 373 26.15 5.47 25.33
C ASP A 373 24.95 5.09 26.19
N ARG A 374 24.89 3.82 26.61
CA ARG A 374 23.83 3.27 27.47
C ARG A 374 23.80 3.89 28.87
N ALA A 375 24.86 4.58 29.31
CA ALA A 375 24.84 5.29 30.59
C ALA A 375 23.88 6.49 30.61
N ASN A 376 23.39 6.92 29.43
CA ASN A 376 22.38 7.96 29.32
C ASN A 376 20.95 7.47 29.64
N VAL A 377 20.73 6.16 29.77
CA VAL A 377 19.46 5.60 30.25
C VAL A 377 19.39 5.77 31.78
N ALA A 378 18.44 6.55 32.28
CA ALA A 378 18.22 6.71 33.71
C ALA A 378 17.12 5.77 34.19
N TYR A 379 17.44 4.87 35.13
CA TYR A 379 16.48 3.91 35.69
C TYR A 379 15.52 4.52 36.73
N HIS A 380 15.12 5.77 36.52
CA HIS A 380 14.15 6.52 37.33
C HIS A 380 12.93 6.94 36.50
N SER A 381 12.72 6.29 35.35
CA SER A 381 11.64 6.49 34.40
C SER A 381 11.00 5.14 34.04
N SER A 382 10.25 5.07 32.94
CA SER A 382 9.68 3.82 32.40
C SER A 382 10.69 2.88 31.75
N THR A 383 11.99 3.23 31.79
CA THR A 383 13.09 2.40 31.27
C THR A 383 13.20 1.06 32.00
N ASN A 384 13.57 0.02 31.26
CA ASN A 384 13.67 -1.33 31.75
C ASN A 384 15.14 -1.69 31.93
N SER A 385 15.66 -1.59 33.15
CA SER A 385 17.08 -1.84 33.41
C SER A 385 17.56 -3.23 32.96
N THR A 386 16.69 -4.23 32.93
CA THR A 386 17.05 -5.58 32.50
C THR A 386 17.32 -5.62 30.99
N LEU A 387 16.48 -4.94 30.20
CA LEU A 387 16.60 -4.92 28.74
C LEU A 387 17.61 -3.85 28.26
N ASP A 388 17.63 -2.68 28.90
CA ASP A 388 18.37 -1.52 28.43
C ASP A 388 19.87 -1.58 28.79
N THR A 389 20.24 -2.39 29.79
CA THR A 389 21.65 -2.62 30.14
C THR A 389 22.33 -3.68 29.27
N ASP A 390 21.56 -4.58 28.65
CA ASP A 390 22.09 -5.66 27.84
C ASP A 390 22.22 -5.19 26.37
N PRO A 391 23.45 -5.14 25.81
CA PRO A 391 23.67 -4.73 24.43
C PRO A 391 22.92 -5.58 23.41
N LYS A 392 22.49 -6.80 23.76
CA LYS A 392 21.76 -7.69 22.85
C LYS A 392 20.29 -7.30 22.75
N THR A 393 19.66 -6.90 23.85
CA THR A 393 18.24 -6.50 23.85
C THR A 393 18.06 -4.99 23.61
N PHE A 394 19.12 -4.21 23.83
CA PHE A 394 19.17 -2.78 23.56
C PHE A 394 20.54 -2.37 22.98
N PRO A 395 20.78 -2.63 21.69
CA PRO A 395 21.96 -2.12 21.01
C PRO A 395 21.84 -0.61 20.77
N THR A 396 22.96 0.11 20.94
CA THR A 396 23.03 1.57 20.76
C THR A 396 23.84 1.99 19.54
N ASP A 397 24.39 1.02 18.84
CA ASP A 397 25.28 1.15 17.70
C ASP A 397 24.59 0.81 16.37
N GLN A 398 23.36 0.28 16.38
CA GLN A 398 22.63 0.02 15.14
C GLN A 398 22.31 1.32 14.38
N PRO A 399 22.54 1.36 13.05
CA PRO A 399 22.11 2.48 12.21
C PRO A 399 20.58 2.57 12.13
N VAL A 400 19.87 1.45 12.31
CA VAL A 400 18.41 1.37 12.27
C VAL A 400 17.91 0.84 13.62
N ASN A 401 17.01 1.58 14.27
CA ASN A 401 16.35 1.17 15.50
C ASN A 401 14.83 1.30 15.33
N ILE A 402 14.09 0.25 15.61
CA ILE A 402 12.63 0.22 15.39
C ILE A 402 11.94 -0.28 16.66
N ASP A 403 11.02 0.55 17.16
CA ASP A 403 10.22 0.27 18.33
C ASP A 403 8.73 0.40 18.00
N PHE A 404 7.91 -0.57 18.41
CA PHE A 404 6.46 -0.55 18.20
C PHE A 404 5.72 -0.19 19.51
N THR A 405 4.75 0.71 19.42
CA THR A 405 4.02 1.27 20.57
C THR A 405 2.53 1.59 20.30
N HIS A 406 1.86 2.21 21.26
CA HIS A 406 0.46 2.68 21.20
C HIS A 406 0.37 4.17 20.83
N ASP A 407 -0.84 4.62 20.48
CA ASP A 407 -1.15 6.04 20.21
C ASP A 407 -0.75 6.98 21.36
N VAL A 408 -1.15 6.62 22.59
CA VAL A 408 -0.89 7.41 23.80
C VAL A 408 0.62 7.65 23.95
N THR A 409 1.44 6.61 23.81
CA THR A 409 2.91 6.72 23.92
C THR A 409 3.51 7.68 22.89
N ILE A 410 2.99 7.70 21.65
CA ILE A 410 3.46 8.68 20.64
C ILE A 410 3.17 10.11 21.09
N GLY A 411 1.96 10.37 21.60
CA GLY A 411 1.59 11.69 22.13
C GLY A 411 2.49 12.11 23.31
N GLU A 412 2.79 11.18 24.20
CA GLU A 412 3.66 11.42 25.36
C GLU A 412 5.11 11.68 24.95
N VAL A 413 5.63 10.97 23.96
CA VAL A 413 6.97 11.22 23.39
C VAL A 413 7.01 12.57 22.67
N VAL A 414 5.98 12.94 21.91
CA VAL A 414 5.85 14.28 21.31
C VAL A 414 5.91 15.38 22.37
N THR A 415 5.25 15.16 23.51
CA THR A 415 5.26 16.06 24.67
C THR A 415 6.63 16.09 25.35
N ALA A 416 7.29 14.94 25.52
CA ALA A 416 8.61 14.80 26.12
C ALA A 416 9.72 15.44 25.29
N LEU A 417 9.65 15.32 23.95
CA LEU A 417 10.51 16.03 22.99
C LEU A 417 10.24 17.54 22.94
N ASN A 418 9.20 18.02 23.64
CA ASN A 418 8.83 19.42 23.75
C ASN A 418 8.52 20.07 22.38
N LEU A 419 7.76 19.37 21.53
CA LEU A 419 7.23 19.89 20.27
C LEU A 419 6.09 20.91 20.52
N THR A 420 6.46 22.09 21.03
CA THR A 420 5.55 23.11 21.56
C THR A 420 4.56 23.69 20.55
N GLN A 421 4.74 23.44 19.24
CA GLN A 421 3.74 23.74 18.22
C GLN A 421 2.38 23.07 18.50
N PHE A 422 2.38 21.97 19.26
CA PHE A 422 1.17 21.26 19.69
C PHE A 422 0.71 21.61 21.11
N ALA A 423 1.41 22.50 21.82
CA ALA A 423 1.18 22.76 23.24
C ALA A 423 -0.02 23.66 23.54
N ARG A 424 -0.63 24.22 22.51
CA ARG A 424 -1.73 25.18 22.65
C ARG A 424 -2.89 24.57 23.44
N PRO A 425 -3.37 25.24 24.51
CA PRO A 425 -4.56 24.82 25.23
C PRO A 425 -5.80 24.73 24.35
N LEU A 426 -6.55 23.65 24.52
CA LEU A 426 -7.84 23.42 23.88
C LEU A 426 -8.98 23.88 24.80
N SER A 427 -10.00 24.51 24.21
CA SER A 427 -11.22 24.87 24.91
C SER A 427 -12.12 23.64 25.04
N GLN A 428 -12.76 23.46 26.19
CA GLN A 428 -13.72 22.37 26.37
C GLN A 428 -15.12 22.75 25.88
N ASP A 429 -15.35 24.03 25.52
CA ASP A 429 -16.68 24.57 25.23
C ASP A 429 -16.89 24.93 23.75
N TYR A 430 -15.83 25.01 22.95
CA TYR A 430 -15.91 25.37 21.53
C TYR A 430 -14.63 25.00 20.76
N ILE A 431 -14.76 24.78 19.46
CA ILE A 431 -13.61 24.58 18.55
C ILE A 431 -13.03 25.94 18.16
N THR A 432 -11.73 26.13 18.35
CA THR A 432 -11.01 27.30 17.81
C THR A 432 -10.55 27.04 16.38
N GLU A 433 -10.81 27.97 15.45
CA GLU A 433 -10.36 27.89 14.05
C GLU A 433 -8.83 28.12 13.84
N GLU A 434 -8.08 28.35 14.91
CA GLU A 434 -6.66 28.65 14.80
C GLU A 434 -5.82 27.41 14.42
N GLN A 435 -4.87 27.61 13.49
CA GLN A 435 -4.30 26.51 12.70
C GLN A 435 -3.25 25.64 13.41
N THR A 436 -2.55 26.15 14.43
CA THR A 436 -1.58 25.37 15.21
C THR A 436 -2.16 24.99 16.56
N ARG A 437 -2.73 23.78 16.63
CA ARG A 437 -3.29 23.18 17.85
C ARG A 437 -2.99 21.68 17.88
N TRP A 438 -3.17 21.06 19.05
CA TRP A 438 -3.16 19.60 19.14
C TRP A 438 -4.23 19.01 18.22
N LYS A 439 -3.82 18.06 17.38
CA LYS A 439 -4.65 17.32 16.43
C LYS A 439 -4.27 15.85 16.49
N SER A 440 -5.08 15.04 17.17
CA SER A 440 -4.78 13.64 17.46
C SER A 440 -4.62 12.81 16.19
N ASN A 441 -5.44 13.09 15.18
CA ASN A 441 -5.36 12.48 13.85
C ASN A 441 -4.06 12.80 13.08
N ALA A 442 -3.38 13.91 13.39
CA ALA A 442 -2.10 14.30 12.78
C ALA A 442 -0.89 13.82 13.60
N ILE A 443 -1.08 13.51 14.87
CA ILE A 443 -0.02 13.09 15.80
C ILE A 443 0.06 11.56 15.86
N SER A 444 -1.07 10.91 16.13
CA SER A 444 -1.13 9.47 16.38
C SER A 444 -2.33 8.80 15.70
N PRO A 445 -2.52 8.92 14.37
CA PRO A 445 -3.46 8.07 13.62
C PRO A 445 -3.04 6.58 13.69
N PHE A 446 -3.83 5.65 13.13
CA PHE A 446 -3.35 4.27 12.99
C PHE A 446 -2.04 4.23 12.18
N ALA A 447 -1.15 3.30 12.52
CA ALA A 447 0.20 3.19 11.97
C ALA A 447 1.04 4.49 11.98
N ALA A 448 0.74 5.42 12.89
CA ALA A 448 1.55 6.62 13.10
C ALA A 448 3.03 6.28 13.31
N ASN A 449 3.90 7.13 12.80
CA ASN A 449 5.35 6.98 12.90
C ASN A 449 6.00 8.27 13.37
N LEU A 450 6.82 8.16 14.40
CA LEU A 450 7.74 9.22 14.83
C LEU A 450 9.15 8.73 14.54
N LEU A 451 9.79 9.39 13.57
CA LEU A 451 11.13 9.05 13.10
C LEU A 451 12.12 10.12 13.52
N VAL A 452 13.26 9.71 14.08
CA VAL A 452 14.42 10.56 14.28
C VAL A 452 15.50 10.15 13.29
N GLN A 453 15.78 11.02 12.32
CA GLN A 453 16.83 10.82 11.32
C GLN A 453 18.12 11.50 11.77
N THR A 454 19.25 10.80 11.70
CA THR A 454 20.57 11.42 11.72
C THR A 454 21.08 11.62 10.29
N LEU A 455 21.62 12.80 9.99
CA LEU A 455 22.05 13.19 8.65
C LEU A 455 23.53 13.58 8.69
N SER A 456 24.29 13.12 7.70
CA SER A 456 25.65 13.59 7.41
C SER A 456 25.61 14.54 6.23
N CYS A 457 25.93 15.82 6.44
CA CYS A 457 26.00 16.83 5.38
C CYS A 457 27.35 17.55 5.46
N ASP A 458 28.17 17.47 4.41
CA ASP A 458 29.50 18.10 4.32
C ASP A 458 30.41 17.82 5.54
N GLY A 459 30.33 16.60 6.10
CA GLY A 459 31.08 16.17 7.28
C GLY A 459 30.53 16.65 8.64
N ALA A 460 29.42 17.39 8.65
CA ALA A 460 28.66 17.72 9.86
C ALA A 460 27.50 16.74 10.08
N GLN A 461 27.19 16.46 11.34
CA GLN A 461 26.12 15.55 11.75
C GLN A 461 24.93 16.34 12.29
N TYR A 462 23.73 16.02 11.83
CA TYR A 462 22.47 16.64 12.22
C TYR A 462 21.48 15.58 12.68
N ALA A 463 20.47 15.98 13.44
CA ALA A 463 19.31 15.16 13.74
C ALA A 463 18.04 15.95 13.46
N ARG A 464 16.99 15.30 12.96
CA ARG A 464 15.65 15.89 12.81
C ARG A 464 14.56 14.90 13.15
N VAL A 465 13.42 15.43 13.56
CA VAL A 465 12.19 14.67 13.85
C VAL A 465 11.27 14.75 12.63
N VAL A 466 10.78 13.61 12.18
CA VAL A 466 9.77 13.46 11.13
C VAL A 466 8.60 12.71 11.76
N LEU A 467 7.45 13.37 11.86
CA LEU A 467 6.22 12.81 12.42
C LEU A 467 5.24 12.59 11.28
N ASN A 468 4.84 11.35 11.03
CA ASN A 468 3.91 10.95 9.97
C ASN A 468 4.31 11.58 8.61
N ASP A 469 5.54 11.32 8.19
CA ASP A 469 6.16 11.85 6.94
C ASP A 469 6.33 13.39 6.88
N ALA A 470 6.04 14.13 7.97
CA ALA A 470 6.22 15.58 8.06
C ALA A 470 7.36 15.99 9.01
N VAL A 471 8.30 16.78 8.51
CA VAL A 471 9.40 17.34 9.32
C VAL A 471 8.84 18.31 10.36
N GLN A 472 9.21 18.10 11.62
CA GLN A 472 8.74 18.92 12.74
C GLN A 472 9.75 20.00 13.12
N PRO A 473 9.32 21.25 13.36
CA PRO A 473 10.18 22.28 13.93
C PRO A 473 10.54 21.92 15.37
N LEU A 474 11.78 22.24 15.76
CA LEU A 474 12.32 22.00 17.10
C LEU A 474 12.41 23.29 17.93
N ASP A 475 11.61 24.31 17.60
CA ASP A 475 11.69 25.68 18.14
C ASP A 475 11.46 25.77 19.68
N GLY A 476 11.00 24.69 20.31
CA GLY A 476 10.85 24.54 21.77
C GLY A 476 12.08 23.98 22.50
N LEU A 477 13.09 23.49 21.80
CA LEU A 477 14.41 23.22 22.38
C LEU A 477 15.08 24.58 22.61
N VAL A 478 14.99 25.11 23.83
CA VAL A 478 15.69 26.35 24.19
C VAL A 478 17.16 26.16 23.83
N VAL A 479 17.58 26.87 22.79
CA VAL A 479 18.97 27.08 22.42
C VAL A 479 19.58 28.00 23.48
N ALA A 480 19.75 27.48 24.69
CA ALA A 480 20.48 28.13 25.76
C ALA A 480 21.97 27.89 25.50
N ALA A 481 22.61 28.91 24.94
CA ALA A 481 24.05 29.06 24.69
C ALA A 481 24.65 28.26 23.52
N LEU A 482 24.22 28.60 22.29
CA LEU A 482 25.13 28.52 21.13
C LEU A 482 26.21 29.61 21.25
N ALA A 483 27.28 29.34 21.98
CA ALA A 483 28.54 30.05 21.74
C ALA A 483 29.21 29.44 20.51
N GLY A 484 28.74 29.81 19.31
CA GLY A 484 29.50 29.57 18.07
C GLY A 484 28.73 29.33 16.78
N ALA A 485 27.41 29.14 16.77
CA ALA A 485 26.65 28.95 15.52
C ALA A 485 25.61 30.07 15.31
N THR A 486 25.75 30.75 14.19
CA THR A 486 24.82 31.74 13.63
C THR A 486 23.47 31.13 13.23
N PRO A 487 22.40 31.95 13.08
CA PRO A 487 21.05 31.47 12.75
C PRO A 487 20.98 30.72 11.42
N LEU A 488 20.01 29.80 11.31
CA LEU A 488 19.57 29.15 10.06
C LEU A 488 19.55 30.16 8.89
N LYS A 489 20.55 30.08 8.01
CA LYS A 489 20.48 30.72 6.70
C LYS A 489 19.66 29.83 5.78
N GLN A 490 18.68 30.43 5.11
CA GLN A 490 18.04 29.85 3.93
C GLN A 490 19.13 29.34 2.96
N PHE A 491 18.95 28.11 2.47
CA PHE A 491 19.79 27.50 1.45
C PHE A 491 19.74 28.35 0.17
N GLU A 492 20.83 29.07 -0.13
CA GLU A 492 21.09 29.59 -1.47
C GLU A 492 21.82 28.52 -2.27
N THR A 493 21.20 28.07 -3.37
CA THR A 493 21.80 27.18 -4.36
C THR A 493 23.08 27.80 -4.93
N HIS A 494 24.22 27.13 -4.78
CA HIS A 494 25.47 27.46 -5.47
C HIS A 494 25.93 26.31 -6.36
N ASN A 495 26.31 26.67 -7.58
CA ASN A 495 26.82 25.78 -8.62
C ASN A 495 28.28 25.36 -8.40
N ALA A 496 28.53 24.12 -8.84
CA ALA A 496 29.75 23.49 -9.33
C ALA A 496 30.92 23.24 -8.34
N LEU A 497 31.42 22.00 -8.38
CA LEU A 497 32.85 21.71 -8.58
C LEU A 497 33.06 20.26 -9.05
N ASN A 498 33.43 20.12 -10.33
CA ASN A 498 34.08 18.95 -10.92
C ASN A 498 35.38 18.62 -10.19
N GLN A 499 35.52 17.41 -9.65
CA GLN A 499 36.84 16.78 -9.42
C GLN A 499 36.80 15.26 -9.63
N ARG A 500 37.44 14.83 -10.73
CA ARG A 500 38.05 13.51 -11.01
C ARG A 500 37.15 12.27 -10.81
N ALA A 501 36.60 11.79 -11.93
CA ALA A 501 36.00 10.47 -12.04
C ALA A 501 37.05 9.35 -11.95
N THR A 502 36.81 8.41 -11.04
CA THR A 502 37.31 7.03 -11.11
C THR A 502 36.10 6.14 -11.33
N ALA A 503 36.00 5.52 -12.50
CA ALA A 503 34.99 4.49 -12.75
C ALA A 503 35.44 3.19 -12.07
N ILE A 504 34.73 2.76 -11.03
CA ILE A 504 34.90 1.42 -10.46
C ILE A 504 34.05 0.47 -11.31
N SER A 505 34.68 -0.53 -11.93
CA SER A 505 33.97 -1.64 -12.54
C SER A 505 33.45 -2.58 -11.46
N ALA A 506 32.40 -2.18 -10.74
CA ALA A 506 31.53 -3.17 -10.14
C ALA A 506 30.66 -3.70 -11.29
N ALA A 507 31.19 -4.69 -12.03
CA ALA A 507 30.28 -5.65 -12.66
C ALA A 507 29.36 -6.08 -11.52
N ALA A 508 28.06 -5.81 -11.65
CA ALA A 508 27.07 -6.10 -10.63
C ALA A 508 27.42 -7.47 -10.04
N SER A 509 27.97 -7.47 -8.82
CA SER A 509 28.17 -8.71 -8.09
C SER A 509 26.81 -9.35 -8.16
N HIS A 510 26.73 -10.57 -8.68
CA HIS A 510 25.59 -11.42 -8.40
C HIS A 510 25.43 -11.34 -6.88
N THR A 511 24.49 -10.54 -6.42
CA THR A 511 23.93 -10.72 -5.11
C THR A 511 23.15 -12.01 -5.30
N SER A 512 23.81 -13.15 -5.01
CA SER A 512 23.11 -14.11 -4.17
C SER A 512 22.52 -13.30 -3.02
N ASP A 513 21.39 -13.71 -2.47
CA ASP A 513 20.98 -13.28 -1.12
C ASP A 513 22.12 -13.65 -0.16
N SER A 514 23.15 -12.81 -0.13
CA SER A 514 24.23 -12.86 0.83
C SER A 514 23.61 -12.14 1.99
N THR A 515 22.93 -12.90 2.84
CA THR A 515 22.49 -12.43 4.15
C THR A 515 23.72 -11.78 4.80
N PRO A 516 23.72 -10.44 4.99
CA PRO A 516 24.88 -9.77 5.60
C PRO A 516 24.96 -10.05 7.10
N TRP A 517 23.99 -10.79 7.63
CA TRP A 517 23.83 -11.14 9.03
C TRP A 517 24.01 -12.65 9.20
N PRO A 518 24.63 -13.12 10.30
CA PRO A 518 24.69 -14.55 10.57
C PRO A 518 23.29 -15.11 10.86
N THR A 519 22.93 -16.21 10.18
CA THR A 519 21.67 -16.94 10.40
C THR A 519 21.58 -17.51 11.83
N GLU A 520 22.73 -17.86 12.42
CA GLU A 520 22.94 -18.10 13.84
C GLU A 520 23.92 -17.06 14.41
N ASP A 521 23.42 -16.09 15.17
CA ASP A 521 24.24 -15.08 15.86
C ASP A 521 24.74 -15.54 17.24
N GLY A 522 24.43 -16.79 17.63
CA GLY A 522 24.88 -17.41 18.88
C GLY A 522 24.08 -17.03 20.12
N TYR A 523 22.87 -16.46 19.96
CA TYR A 523 22.02 -16.06 21.08
C TYR A 523 20.77 -16.95 21.27
N GLU A 524 20.91 -18.03 22.04
CA GLU A 524 19.76 -18.69 22.69
C GLU A 524 19.31 -17.86 23.91
N ASN A 525 18.72 -16.68 23.71
CA ASN A 525 18.20 -15.86 24.80
C ASN A 525 16.66 -16.00 24.87
N PRO A 526 16.08 -16.38 26.03
CA PRO A 526 14.63 -16.37 26.24
C PRO A 526 13.96 -15.04 25.86
N ALA A 527 14.67 -13.91 25.95
CA ALA A 527 14.14 -12.59 25.61
C ALA A 527 13.65 -12.45 24.15
N TYR A 528 14.10 -13.33 23.23
CA TYR A 528 13.68 -13.33 21.82
C TYR A 528 12.65 -14.41 21.49
N ALA A 529 12.18 -15.19 22.47
CA ALA A 529 11.15 -16.18 22.16
C ALA A 529 9.90 -15.45 21.66
N LEU A 530 9.27 -15.99 20.61
CA LEU A 530 8.01 -15.42 20.16
C LEU A 530 6.92 -15.68 21.20
N ASP A 531 6.91 -16.80 21.94
CA ASP A 531 5.85 -17.16 22.90
C ASP A 531 5.95 -16.52 24.31
N GLN A 532 6.34 -15.25 24.42
CA GLN A 532 6.49 -14.57 25.71
C GLN A 532 5.13 -14.10 26.29
N GLY A 533 4.47 -14.96 27.08
CA GLY A 533 3.36 -14.58 27.96
C GLY A 533 1.94 -14.79 27.40
N HIS A 534 0.93 -14.21 28.08
CA HIS A 534 -0.48 -14.38 27.75
C HIS A 534 -0.96 -13.29 26.78
N ARG A 535 -0.94 -13.59 25.47
CA ARG A 535 -1.32 -12.67 24.37
C ARG A 535 -2.79 -12.22 24.36
N GLY A 536 -3.61 -12.72 25.29
CA GLY A 536 -5.03 -12.40 25.42
C GLY A 536 -5.90 -13.12 24.38
N ALA A 537 -7.08 -13.61 24.78
CA ALA A 537 -8.05 -14.13 23.82
C ALA A 537 -8.67 -12.95 23.04
N THR A 538 -8.45 -12.91 21.71
CA THR A 538 -9.01 -11.89 20.83
C THR A 538 -9.81 -12.53 19.69
N PRO A 539 -11.16 -12.57 19.78
CA PRO A 539 -12.01 -13.09 18.70
C PRO A 539 -11.96 -12.17 17.47
N THR A 540 -11.99 -12.76 16.28
CA THR A 540 -12.21 -12.03 15.01
C THR A 540 -13.69 -11.71 14.82
N GLY A 541 -13.99 -10.74 13.95
CA GLY A 541 -15.36 -10.40 13.54
C GLY A 541 -15.92 -11.35 12.50
N VAL A 542 -17.08 -11.00 11.94
CA VAL A 542 -17.61 -11.66 10.73
C VAL A 542 -16.71 -11.41 9.53
N GLU A 543 -16.78 -12.31 8.55
CA GLU A 543 -16.07 -12.11 7.30
C GLU A 543 -16.61 -10.91 6.52
N PRO A 544 -15.74 -10.04 5.98
CA PRO A 544 -16.16 -8.87 5.23
C PRO A 544 -16.77 -9.26 3.87
N ALA A 545 -17.69 -8.41 3.41
CA ALA A 545 -18.48 -8.61 2.20
C ALA A 545 -18.66 -7.29 1.45
N ALA A 546 -17.61 -6.48 1.34
CA ALA A 546 -17.69 -5.14 0.78
C ALA A 546 -18.23 -5.14 -0.65
N ILE A 547 -17.90 -6.17 -1.45
CA ILE A 547 -18.43 -6.30 -2.81
C ILE A 547 -19.97 -6.37 -2.80
N GLN A 548 -20.57 -6.94 -1.76
CA GLN A 548 -22.02 -7.20 -1.68
C GLN A 548 -22.78 -6.08 -0.98
N THR A 549 -22.12 -5.40 -0.05
CA THR A 549 -22.77 -4.53 0.95
C THR A 549 -22.47 -3.05 0.75
N ALA A 550 -21.43 -2.70 -0.01
CA ALA A 550 -21.12 -1.32 -0.34
C ALA A 550 -22.23 -0.70 -1.22
N PRO A 551 -22.58 0.58 -1.00
CA PRO A 551 -23.52 1.29 -1.86
C PRO A 551 -23.05 1.39 -3.31
N VAL A 552 -24.00 1.45 -4.24
CA VAL A 552 -23.70 1.68 -5.67
C VAL A 552 -22.94 2.99 -5.84
N GLY A 553 -21.86 2.95 -6.63
CA GLY A 553 -21.01 4.11 -6.89
C GLY A 553 -19.89 4.33 -5.86
N SER A 554 -19.81 3.49 -4.83
CA SER A 554 -18.82 3.60 -3.76
C SER A 554 -17.61 2.68 -3.93
N TYR A 555 -17.43 2.04 -5.08
CA TYR A 555 -16.34 1.08 -5.29
C TYR A 555 -14.95 1.75 -5.17
N PRO A 556 -14.02 1.17 -4.37
CA PRO A 556 -12.69 1.69 -4.11
C PRO A 556 -11.70 1.50 -5.28
N TYR A 557 -11.83 2.28 -6.36
CA TYR A 557 -10.91 2.19 -7.51
C TYR A 557 -9.48 2.63 -7.15
N VAL A 558 -8.51 1.75 -7.43
CA VAL A 558 -7.07 2.00 -7.31
C VAL A 558 -6.61 2.88 -8.47
N LYS A 559 -6.57 4.20 -8.25
CA LYS A 559 -6.18 5.16 -9.29
C LYS A 559 -4.68 5.23 -9.51
N GLN A 560 -3.89 4.91 -8.49
CA GLN A 560 -2.44 5.06 -8.45
C GLN A 560 -1.85 3.97 -7.56
N PRO A 561 -0.56 3.60 -7.75
CA PRO A 561 0.10 2.63 -6.88
C PRO A 561 0.13 3.16 -5.44
N ALA A 562 -0.21 2.31 -4.47
CA ALA A 562 -0.27 2.68 -3.05
C ALA A 562 1.11 2.99 -2.43
N SER A 563 2.18 2.51 -3.06
CA SER A 563 3.54 2.56 -2.52
C SER A 563 4.24 3.92 -2.71
N GLY A 564 5.19 4.23 -1.83
CA GLY A 564 5.97 5.48 -1.76
C GLY A 564 6.96 5.73 -2.92
N VAL A 565 6.55 5.45 -4.15
CA VAL A 565 7.32 5.75 -5.37
C VAL A 565 7.21 7.22 -5.76
N TYR A 566 8.35 7.77 -6.18
CA TYR A 566 8.38 9.11 -6.76
C TYR A 566 7.62 9.12 -8.09
N LYS A 567 6.57 9.94 -8.18
CA LYS A 567 5.81 10.13 -9.41
C LYS A 567 6.65 10.89 -10.43
N PRO A 568 7.07 10.25 -11.55
CA PRO A 568 7.91 10.91 -12.52
C PRO A 568 7.14 11.99 -13.28
N ARG A 569 7.80 13.11 -13.54
CA ARG A 569 7.28 14.19 -14.37
C ARG A 569 7.77 14.00 -15.81
N ALA A 570 6.86 14.03 -16.78
CA ALA A 570 7.24 14.11 -18.19
C ALA A 570 7.99 15.41 -18.49
N ARG A 571 8.95 15.37 -19.43
CA ARG A 571 9.85 16.48 -19.78
C ARG A 571 9.11 17.81 -20.00
N ASP A 572 8.03 17.77 -20.76
CA ASP A 572 7.22 18.91 -21.21
C ASP A 572 5.99 19.20 -20.33
N ALA A 573 5.80 18.47 -19.23
CA ALA A 573 4.75 18.72 -18.24
C ALA A 573 5.24 19.66 -17.13
N ALA A 574 4.39 20.55 -16.62
CA ALA A 574 4.74 21.45 -15.52
C ALA A 574 4.86 20.71 -14.17
N SER A 575 4.11 19.63 -13.98
CA SER A 575 4.12 18.80 -12.78
C SER A 575 3.73 17.34 -13.08
N ALA A 576 4.01 16.42 -12.16
CA ALA A 576 3.59 15.01 -12.29
C ALA A 576 2.05 14.83 -12.24
N ALA A 577 1.29 15.84 -11.79
CA ALA A 577 -0.17 15.80 -11.79
C ALA A 577 -0.79 16.13 -13.16
N GLU A 578 -0.05 16.78 -14.07
CA GLU A 578 -0.54 17.12 -15.41
C GLU A 578 -0.56 15.90 -16.34
N PHE A 579 0.36 14.96 -16.14
CA PHE A 579 0.48 13.73 -16.91
C PHE A 579 1.12 12.64 -16.07
N ASP A 580 0.39 11.55 -15.86
CA ASP A 580 0.84 10.42 -15.07
C ASP A 580 1.65 9.45 -15.92
N VAL A 581 2.98 9.64 -15.90
CA VAL A 581 3.94 8.79 -16.62
C VAL A 581 3.80 7.31 -16.24
N THR A 582 3.44 6.99 -14.99
CA THR A 582 3.37 5.61 -14.50
C THR A 582 2.25 4.81 -15.16
N GLY A 583 1.21 5.48 -15.65
CA GLY A 583 0.10 4.88 -16.39
C GLY A 583 0.40 4.56 -17.86
N HIS A 584 1.62 4.86 -18.32
CA HIS A 584 2.04 4.68 -19.71
C HIS A 584 3.30 3.82 -19.80
N TRP A 585 3.48 2.87 -18.89
CA TRP A 585 4.61 1.94 -18.85
C TRP A 585 4.27 0.57 -19.45
N GLY A 586 3.14 0.45 -20.16
CA GLY A 586 2.67 -0.79 -20.74
C GLY A 586 2.57 -1.89 -19.69
N VAL A 587 3.24 -3.00 -19.97
CA VAL A 587 3.30 -4.19 -19.11
C VAL A 587 4.10 -3.98 -17.81
N LEU A 588 4.84 -2.88 -17.70
CA LEU A 588 5.62 -2.50 -16.51
C LEU A 588 4.88 -1.48 -15.63
N THR A 589 3.65 -1.11 -15.99
CA THR A 589 2.78 -0.26 -15.18
C THR A 589 2.49 -1.00 -13.86
N PRO A 590 2.75 -0.39 -12.68
CA PRO A 590 2.27 -0.95 -11.42
C PRO A 590 0.74 -1.00 -11.41
N TYR A 591 0.16 -1.85 -10.57
CA TYR A 591 -1.27 -2.10 -10.58
C TYR A 591 -2.10 -0.82 -10.44
N ARG A 592 -3.18 -0.77 -11.23
CA ARG A 592 -4.23 0.23 -11.14
C ARG A 592 -5.52 -0.31 -11.75
N SER A 593 -6.64 0.21 -11.28
CA SER A 593 -7.94 -0.04 -11.89
C SER A 593 -7.94 0.46 -13.33
N ALA A 594 -8.43 -0.37 -14.23
CA ALA A 594 -8.64 -0.01 -15.62
C ALA A 594 -9.79 1.01 -15.76
N PRO A 595 -9.73 1.88 -16.78
CA PRO A 595 -10.86 2.75 -17.09
C PRO A 595 -12.14 1.95 -17.35
N ALA A 596 -13.26 2.43 -16.79
CA ALA A 596 -14.55 1.79 -16.99
C ALA A 596 -14.97 1.84 -18.47
N ILE A 597 -15.18 0.68 -19.07
CA ILE A 597 -15.67 0.54 -20.45
C ILE A 597 -17.20 0.42 -20.53
N LEU A 598 -17.84 -0.11 -19.48
CA LEU A 598 -19.28 -0.04 -19.25
C LEU A 598 -19.57 0.95 -18.11
N ASP A 599 -20.74 1.58 -18.10
CA ASP A 599 -21.16 2.50 -17.03
C ASP A 599 -21.67 1.75 -15.79
N THR A 600 -20.82 0.87 -15.26
CA THR A 600 -21.12 0.01 -14.10
C THR A 600 -19.86 -0.23 -13.29
N SER A 601 -20.02 -0.69 -12.04
CA SER A 601 -18.92 -1.05 -11.15
C SER A 601 -18.78 -2.57 -10.97
N PRO A 602 -17.67 -3.04 -10.38
CA PRO A 602 -17.52 -4.44 -9.95
C PRO A 602 -18.51 -4.90 -8.88
N LEU A 603 -19.20 -3.98 -8.19
CA LEU A 603 -20.30 -4.33 -7.29
C LEU A 603 -21.41 -5.05 -8.07
N PRO A 604 -22.08 -6.06 -7.49
CA PRO A 604 -23.22 -6.70 -8.10
C PRO A 604 -24.38 -5.69 -8.20
N PRO A 605 -25.17 -5.71 -9.30
CA PRO A 605 -26.34 -4.85 -9.41
C PRO A 605 -27.38 -5.10 -8.29
N PRO A 606 -28.29 -4.15 -8.00
CA PRO A 606 -29.32 -4.34 -6.99
C PRO A 606 -30.15 -5.62 -7.19
N GLY A 607 -30.23 -6.44 -6.15
CA GLY A 607 -30.92 -7.74 -6.17
C GLY A 607 -30.06 -8.91 -6.64
N CYS A 608 -28.76 -8.68 -6.92
CA CYS A 608 -27.77 -9.71 -7.20
C CYS A 608 -26.85 -9.94 -6.00
N SER A 609 -26.44 -11.20 -5.80
CA SER A 609 -25.33 -11.57 -4.93
C SER A 609 -24.21 -12.27 -5.70
N VAL A 610 -22.97 -12.11 -5.26
CA VAL A 610 -21.86 -12.94 -5.76
C VAL A 610 -21.82 -14.22 -4.92
N ASP A 611 -21.81 -15.38 -5.57
CA ASP A 611 -21.81 -16.70 -4.92
C ASP A 611 -20.50 -17.46 -5.16
N GLY A 612 -19.63 -16.95 -6.05
CA GLY A 612 -18.31 -17.51 -6.29
C GLY A 612 -17.47 -16.70 -7.26
N ILE A 613 -16.16 -16.92 -7.25
CA ILE A 613 -15.18 -16.26 -8.12
C ILE A 613 -14.16 -17.26 -8.69
N ASN A 614 -13.77 -17.03 -9.94
CA ASN A 614 -12.60 -17.66 -10.57
C ASN A 614 -11.66 -16.57 -11.05
N VAL A 615 -10.42 -16.61 -10.59
CA VAL A 615 -9.45 -15.53 -10.77
C VAL A 615 -8.18 -16.08 -11.39
N VAL A 616 -7.66 -15.38 -12.39
CA VAL A 616 -6.25 -15.47 -12.77
C VAL A 616 -5.57 -14.14 -12.43
N HIS A 617 -4.46 -14.22 -11.71
CA HIS A 617 -3.73 -13.08 -11.15
C HIS A 617 -2.30 -13.08 -11.66
N ARG A 618 -1.79 -11.94 -12.14
CA ARG A 618 -0.40 -11.79 -12.55
C ARG A 618 0.48 -11.59 -11.31
N HIS A 619 1.77 -11.95 -11.37
CA HIS A 619 2.74 -11.49 -10.39
C HIS A 619 2.85 -9.96 -10.27
N GLY A 620 3.35 -9.50 -9.12
CA GLY A 620 3.64 -8.09 -8.85
C GLY A 620 4.87 -7.55 -9.57
N SER A 621 5.20 -6.29 -9.32
CA SER A 621 6.37 -5.59 -9.83
C SER A 621 7.66 -6.35 -9.53
N ARG A 622 8.53 -6.43 -10.54
CA ARG A 622 9.76 -7.23 -10.47
C ARG A 622 10.96 -6.51 -11.03
N TYR A 623 12.14 -6.99 -10.67
CA TYR A 623 13.38 -6.64 -11.35
C TYR A 623 13.36 -7.10 -12.83
N PRO A 624 14.16 -6.46 -13.70
CA PRO A 624 14.32 -6.90 -15.09
C PRO A 624 14.88 -8.32 -15.17
N THR A 625 14.57 -9.05 -16.24
CA THR A 625 15.25 -10.30 -16.54
C THR A 625 16.67 -10.01 -17.08
N PRO A 626 17.62 -10.96 -17.01
CA PRO A 626 19.00 -10.73 -17.48
C PRO A 626 19.12 -10.30 -18.95
N SER A 627 18.12 -10.65 -19.78
CA SER A 627 18.07 -10.33 -21.20
C SER A 627 17.28 -9.04 -21.53
N ALA A 628 16.72 -8.37 -20.52
CA ALA A 628 15.95 -7.13 -20.69
C ALA A 628 16.85 -5.95 -21.12
N ASN A 629 16.22 -4.92 -21.69
CA ASN A 629 16.95 -3.78 -22.25
C ASN A 629 17.82 -3.01 -21.25
N PRO A 630 17.40 -2.77 -19.98
CA PRO A 630 18.25 -2.07 -19.00
C PRO A 630 19.60 -2.74 -18.77
N ALA A 631 19.62 -4.07 -18.64
CA ALA A 631 20.85 -4.84 -18.42
C ALA A 631 21.79 -4.76 -19.64
N LYS A 632 21.24 -4.88 -20.86
CA LYS A 632 22.00 -4.73 -22.11
C LYS A 632 22.59 -3.32 -22.27
N PHE A 633 21.81 -2.29 -21.94
CA PHE A 633 22.26 -0.91 -21.99
C PHE A 633 23.38 -0.65 -20.98
N ALA A 634 23.23 -1.13 -19.74
CA ALA A 634 24.26 -1.04 -18.71
C ALA A 634 25.58 -1.70 -19.14
N GLU A 635 25.51 -2.90 -19.73
CA GLU A 635 26.69 -3.60 -20.26
C GLU A 635 27.37 -2.79 -21.37
N LYS A 636 26.59 -2.23 -22.31
CA LYS A 636 27.12 -1.37 -23.39
C LYS A 636 27.80 -0.12 -22.84
N LEU A 637 27.16 0.58 -21.91
CA LEU A 637 27.71 1.78 -21.29
C LEU A 637 29.00 1.48 -20.52
N SER A 638 29.00 0.41 -19.72
CA SER A 638 30.17 -0.04 -18.97
C SER A 638 31.38 -0.32 -19.87
N LYS A 639 31.17 -1.02 -20.98
CA LYS A 639 32.23 -1.27 -21.98
C LYS A 639 32.78 0.01 -22.59
N ALA A 640 31.92 0.98 -22.88
CA ALA A 640 32.34 2.24 -23.47
C ALA A 640 33.14 3.12 -22.48
N VAL A 641 32.71 3.19 -21.22
CA VAL A 641 33.40 3.95 -20.16
C VAL A 641 34.75 3.31 -19.78
N ALA A 642 34.87 1.99 -19.87
CA ALA A 642 36.12 1.27 -19.59
C ALA A 642 37.20 1.43 -20.67
N ASP A 643 36.86 1.92 -21.87
CA ASP A 643 37.83 2.13 -22.95
C ASP A 643 38.66 3.40 -22.71
N SER A 644 39.86 3.21 -22.18
CA SER A 644 40.81 4.31 -21.89
C SER A 644 41.25 5.11 -23.12
N ASN A 645 41.00 4.61 -24.34
CA ASN A 645 41.33 5.32 -25.58
C ASN A 645 40.17 6.22 -26.08
N ASN A 646 38.99 6.15 -25.46
CA ASN A 646 37.80 6.84 -25.91
C ASN A 646 37.00 7.41 -24.72
N THR A 647 37.42 8.57 -24.21
CA THR A 647 36.76 9.21 -23.07
C THR A 647 35.34 9.62 -23.43
N VAL A 648 34.37 8.95 -22.81
CA VAL A 648 32.94 9.27 -22.89
C VAL A 648 32.63 10.45 -21.97
N GLU A 649 31.89 11.43 -22.48
CA GLU A 649 31.38 12.55 -21.67
C GLU A 649 29.87 12.70 -21.87
N PHE A 650 29.16 13.01 -20.78
CA PHE A 650 27.74 13.33 -20.77
C PHE A 650 27.55 14.75 -20.25
N THR A 651 26.62 15.50 -20.83
CA THR A 651 26.33 16.89 -20.47
C THR A 651 24.83 17.14 -20.39
N GLY A 652 24.43 18.29 -19.85
CA GLY A 652 23.03 18.72 -19.83
C GLY A 652 22.13 17.78 -19.04
N GLU A 653 21.02 17.34 -19.65
CA GLU A 653 20.01 16.52 -18.97
C GLU A 653 20.47 15.09 -18.66
N ILE A 654 21.53 14.61 -19.32
CA ILE A 654 22.09 13.26 -19.12
C ILE A 654 23.43 13.28 -18.39
N GLU A 655 23.85 14.41 -17.83
CA GLU A 655 25.12 14.53 -17.09
C GLU A 655 25.23 13.49 -15.95
N PHE A 656 24.11 13.17 -15.29
CA PHE A 656 24.04 12.15 -14.25
C PHE A 656 24.52 10.76 -14.70
N MET A 657 24.47 10.46 -16.00
CA MET A 657 24.95 9.17 -16.55
C MET A 657 26.45 8.96 -16.34
N ALA A 658 27.22 10.03 -16.07
CA ALA A 658 28.64 9.93 -15.73
C ALA A 658 28.88 9.20 -14.40
N GLU A 659 27.92 9.28 -13.47
CA GLU A 659 27.99 8.68 -12.12
C GLU A 659 26.94 7.58 -11.91
N TRP A 660 26.10 7.35 -12.92
CA TRP A 660 25.06 6.34 -12.85
C TRP A 660 25.66 4.92 -12.77
N THR A 661 25.11 4.13 -11.85
CA THR A 661 25.47 2.72 -11.66
C THR A 661 24.22 1.87 -11.73
N TYR A 662 24.33 0.71 -12.39
CA TYR A 662 23.22 -0.23 -12.51
C TYR A 662 23.00 -0.96 -11.18
N LYS A 663 21.92 -0.62 -10.47
CA LYS A 663 21.59 -1.14 -9.13
C LYS A 663 20.46 -2.16 -9.11
N LEU A 664 19.90 -2.50 -10.27
CA LEU A 664 18.76 -3.40 -10.36
C LEU A 664 19.19 -4.86 -10.18
N GLY A 665 18.41 -5.60 -9.39
CA GLY A 665 18.48 -7.06 -9.29
C GLY A 665 17.98 -7.76 -10.56
N SER A 666 17.64 -9.05 -10.43
CA SER A 666 17.25 -9.89 -11.57
C SER A 666 16.01 -10.73 -11.29
N ALA A 667 14.98 -10.54 -12.12
CA ALA A 667 13.76 -11.35 -12.27
C ALA A 667 12.83 -11.57 -11.06
N ILE A 668 13.30 -11.42 -9.82
CA ILE A 668 12.50 -11.58 -8.59
C ILE A 668 11.62 -10.35 -8.32
N LEU A 669 10.62 -10.50 -7.44
CA LEU A 669 9.76 -9.39 -7.03
C LEU A 669 10.56 -8.27 -6.36
N THR A 670 10.17 -7.02 -6.63
CA THR A 670 10.64 -5.86 -5.86
C THR A 670 9.82 -5.74 -4.57
N PRO A 671 10.26 -4.95 -3.58
CA PRO A 671 9.44 -4.65 -2.41
C PRO A 671 8.05 -4.11 -2.78
N ILE A 672 7.97 -3.30 -3.85
CA ILE A 672 6.70 -2.79 -4.38
C ILE A 672 5.84 -3.92 -4.94
N GLY A 673 6.43 -4.88 -5.67
CA GLY A 673 5.67 -6.01 -6.20
C GLY A 673 5.08 -6.89 -5.12
N ARG A 674 5.79 -7.09 -4.01
CA ARG A 674 5.24 -7.82 -2.86
C ARG A 674 4.09 -7.06 -2.19
N THR A 675 4.19 -5.73 -2.13
CA THR A 675 3.08 -4.86 -1.66
C THR A 675 1.85 -5.00 -2.55
N GLU A 676 2.01 -4.94 -3.87
CA GLU A 676 0.89 -5.06 -4.80
C GLU A 676 0.10 -6.37 -4.60
N GLU A 677 0.80 -7.48 -4.35
CA GLU A 677 0.18 -8.78 -4.09
C GLU A 677 -0.49 -8.85 -2.71
N SER A 678 0.17 -8.35 -1.66
CA SER A 678 -0.39 -8.28 -0.30
C SER A 678 -1.62 -7.37 -0.21
N ASP A 679 -1.59 -6.23 -0.90
CA ASP A 679 -2.72 -5.30 -1.07
C ASP A 679 -3.87 -5.98 -1.81
N SER A 680 -3.55 -6.69 -2.90
CA SER A 680 -4.53 -7.48 -3.64
C SER A 680 -5.17 -8.55 -2.74
N GLY A 681 -4.38 -9.31 -1.99
CA GLY A 681 -4.87 -10.30 -1.03
C GLY A 681 -5.82 -9.71 0.02
N SER A 682 -5.44 -8.57 0.61
CA SER A 682 -6.26 -7.82 1.58
C SER A 682 -7.55 -7.28 0.95
N SER A 683 -7.47 -6.82 -0.30
CA SER A 683 -8.61 -6.36 -1.10
C SER A 683 -9.58 -7.50 -1.42
N PHE A 684 -9.08 -8.62 -1.91
CA PHE A 684 -9.89 -9.81 -2.18
C PHE A 684 -10.53 -10.37 -0.91
N ARG A 685 -9.82 -10.33 0.23
CA ARG A 685 -10.42 -10.71 1.51
C ARG A 685 -11.55 -9.77 1.90
N THR A 686 -11.35 -8.46 1.78
CA THR A 686 -12.38 -7.44 2.14
C THR A 686 -13.62 -7.54 1.24
N ASN A 687 -13.41 -7.78 -0.05
CA ASN A 687 -14.48 -7.87 -1.04
C ASN A 687 -15.22 -9.20 -0.96
N TYR A 688 -14.51 -10.33 -0.92
CA TYR A 688 -15.06 -11.68 -1.12
C TYR A 688 -14.92 -12.61 0.09
N GLY A 689 -14.42 -12.13 1.23
CA GLY A 689 -14.12 -12.94 2.41
C GLY A 689 -15.30 -13.76 2.92
N TYR A 690 -16.53 -13.24 2.82
CA TYR A 690 -17.74 -13.95 3.20
C TYR A 690 -17.97 -15.29 2.48
N LEU A 691 -17.38 -15.48 1.29
CA LEU A 691 -17.44 -16.75 0.56
C LEU A 691 -16.67 -17.87 1.30
N LEU A 692 -15.76 -17.52 2.23
CA LEU A 692 -15.08 -18.49 3.08
C LEU A 692 -16.03 -19.25 4.01
N ASN A 693 -17.19 -18.67 4.32
CA ASN A 693 -18.23 -19.36 5.10
C ASN A 693 -18.79 -20.60 4.36
N GLY A 694 -18.59 -20.68 3.04
CA GLY A 694 -18.94 -21.85 2.23
C GLY A 694 -17.96 -23.02 2.35
N PHE A 695 -16.80 -22.83 2.96
CA PHE A 695 -15.80 -23.88 3.16
C PHE A 695 -16.07 -24.63 4.46
N THR A 696 -16.73 -25.78 4.35
CA THR A 696 -17.10 -26.62 5.51
C THR A 696 -16.32 -27.93 5.60
N GLU A 697 -15.65 -28.34 4.52
CA GLU A 697 -15.04 -29.68 4.41
C GLU A 697 -13.50 -29.66 4.32
N HIS A 698 -12.93 -28.64 3.67
CA HIS A 698 -11.47 -28.51 3.47
C HIS A 698 -11.05 -27.03 3.42
N LYS A 699 -9.73 -26.79 3.55
CA LYS A 699 -9.15 -25.45 3.36
C LYS A 699 -9.23 -25.03 1.89
N PRO A 700 -9.37 -23.73 1.56
CA PRO A 700 -9.32 -23.28 0.18
C PRO A 700 -8.01 -23.64 -0.52
N VAL A 701 -8.11 -23.98 -1.81
CA VAL A 701 -6.95 -24.34 -2.64
C VAL A 701 -6.65 -23.23 -3.63
N PHE A 702 -5.42 -22.73 -3.60
CA PHE A 702 -4.86 -21.75 -4.52
C PHE A 702 -3.80 -22.43 -5.40
N ARG A 703 -3.54 -21.89 -6.59
CA ARG A 703 -2.54 -22.48 -7.50
C ARG A 703 -1.57 -21.43 -8.01
N THR A 704 -0.30 -21.77 -8.11
CA THR A 704 0.76 -20.93 -8.68
C THR A 704 1.74 -21.79 -9.47
N THR A 705 2.73 -21.17 -10.09
CA THR A 705 3.83 -21.85 -10.76
C THR A 705 5.10 -21.84 -9.90
N THR A 706 6.02 -22.77 -10.15
CA THR A 706 7.24 -22.95 -9.32
C THR A 706 8.30 -21.87 -9.49
N GLN A 707 8.10 -20.89 -10.37
CA GLN A 707 9.09 -19.84 -10.56
C GLN A 707 9.04 -18.84 -9.41
N SER A 708 10.20 -18.43 -8.86
CA SER A 708 10.29 -17.62 -7.63
C SER A 708 9.33 -16.42 -7.59
N ARG A 709 9.28 -15.58 -8.65
CA ARG A 709 8.36 -14.42 -8.67
C ARG A 709 6.88 -14.80 -8.62
N MET A 710 6.52 -15.99 -9.11
CA MET A 710 5.15 -16.49 -9.10
C MET A 710 4.77 -17.09 -7.76
N LEU A 711 5.68 -17.89 -7.18
CA LEU A 711 5.52 -18.45 -5.85
C LEU A 711 5.37 -17.34 -4.81
N HIS A 712 6.32 -16.41 -4.77
CA HIS A 712 6.30 -15.31 -3.80
C HIS A 712 5.10 -14.36 -4.02
N SER A 713 4.59 -14.22 -5.25
CA SER A 713 3.36 -13.43 -5.47
C SER A 713 2.16 -14.10 -4.81
N ALA A 714 2.04 -15.42 -4.95
CA ALA A 714 0.96 -16.17 -4.32
C ALA A 714 1.06 -16.15 -2.79
N GLU A 715 2.27 -16.28 -2.24
CA GLU A 715 2.51 -16.24 -0.80
C GLU A 715 2.22 -14.85 -0.20
N GLU A 716 2.63 -13.77 -0.87
CA GLU A 716 2.33 -12.40 -0.44
C GLU A 716 0.82 -12.09 -0.53
N PHE A 717 0.15 -12.54 -1.59
CA PHE A 717 -1.30 -12.46 -1.68
C PHE A 717 -1.99 -13.23 -0.53
N LEU A 718 -1.55 -14.47 -0.26
CA LEU A 718 -2.11 -15.29 0.81
C LEU A 718 -1.85 -14.67 2.19
N SER A 719 -0.69 -14.04 2.38
CA SER A 719 -0.33 -13.27 3.57
C SER A 719 -1.24 -12.07 3.77
N GLY A 720 -1.58 -11.32 2.72
CA GLY A 720 -2.62 -10.27 2.80
C GLY A 720 -4.01 -10.84 3.10
N PHE A 721 -4.37 -11.95 2.45
CA PHE A 721 -5.71 -12.54 2.51
C PHE A 721 -6.03 -13.25 3.84
N PHE A 722 -5.06 -13.95 4.44
CA PHE A 722 -5.22 -14.72 5.69
C PHE A 722 -4.39 -14.19 6.86
N GLY A 723 -3.31 -13.44 6.59
CA GLY A 723 -2.30 -13.04 7.59
C GLY A 723 -0.99 -13.82 7.43
N VAL A 724 0.14 -13.14 7.59
CA VAL A 724 1.51 -13.68 7.42
C VAL A 724 1.73 -14.98 8.22
N ASP A 725 1.44 -14.98 9.52
CA ASP A 725 1.67 -16.16 10.37
C ASP A 725 0.53 -17.21 10.30
N GLU A 726 -0.53 -16.95 9.54
CA GLU A 726 -1.77 -17.72 9.56
C GLU A 726 -2.07 -18.44 8.24
N TRP A 727 -1.56 -17.96 7.10
CA TRP A 727 -2.00 -18.42 5.78
C TRP A 727 -1.70 -19.91 5.52
N GLU A 728 -0.52 -20.41 5.91
CA GLU A 728 -0.15 -21.83 5.74
C GLU A 728 -1.10 -22.78 6.49
N THR A 729 -1.66 -22.30 7.60
CA THR A 729 -2.61 -23.07 8.40
C THR A 729 -4.04 -22.94 7.89
N ASN A 730 -4.34 -21.95 7.03
CA ASN A 730 -5.69 -21.63 6.56
C ASN A 730 -5.94 -21.93 5.07
N ALA A 731 -4.91 -22.18 4.27
CA ALA A 731 -5.02 -22.47 2.83
C ALA A 731 -4.07 -23.59 2.36
N HIS A 732 -4.27 -24.04 1.12
CA HIS A 732 -3.31 -24.86 0.39
C HIS A 732 -2.83 -24.12 -0.86
N LEU A 733 -1.53 -24.17 -1.14
CA LEU A 733 -0.94 -23.61 -2.37
C LEU A 733 -0.35 -24.73 -3.23
N VAL A 734 -0.98 -25.02 -4.36
CA VAL A 734 -0.51 -26.00 -5.34
C VAL A 734 0.50 -25.33 -6.27
N GLN A 735 1.72 -25.84 -6.31
CA GLN A 735 2.76 -25.34 -7.19
C GLN A 735 2.88 -26.24 -8.43
N ILE A 736 2.60 -25.68 -9.60
CA ILE A 736 2.70 -26.37 -10.89
C ILE A 736 4.05 -26.05 -11.53
N ILE A 737 4.77 -27.08 -11.97
CA ILE A 737 6.13 -26.93 -12.49
C ILE A 737 6.15 -25.98 -13.69
N GLU A 738 6.95 -24.92 -13.58
CA GLU A 738 7.34 -24.02 -14.66
C GLU A 738 8.81 -24.28 -15.00
N ASP A 739 9.04 -25.23 -15.90
CA ASP A 739 10.36 -25.60 -16.41
C ASP A 739 10.28 -25.77 -17.94
N SER A 740 11.38 -25.45 -18.62
CA SER A 740 11.63 -25.69 -20.05
C SER A 740 11.48 -27.15 -20.51
N GLY A 741 11.32 -28.11 -19.60
CA GLY A 741 11.12 -29.52 -19.88
C GLY A 741 9.79 -29.89 -20.56
N GLY A 742 8.93 -28.92 -20.88
CA GLY A 742 7.66 -29.16 -21.59
C GLY A 742 6.56 -29.74 -20.70
N PHE A 743 6.49 -29.31 -19.44
CA PHE A 743 5.44 -29.74 -18.52
C PHE A 743 4.10 -29.07 -18.88
N ASN A 744 3.04 -29.88 -18.98
CA ASN A 744 1.68 -29.35 -19.13
C ASN A 744 1.31 -28.50 -17.92
N ASN A 745 1.08 -27.22 -18.18
CA ASN A 745 0.75 -26.22 -17.18
C ASN A 745 -0.15 -25.16 -17.81
N THR A 746 -1.41 -25.08 -17.36
CA THR A 746 -2.39 -24.09 -17.81
C THR A 746 -1.99 -22.66 -17.45
N LEU A 747 -1.09 -22.49 -16.48
CA LEU A 747 -0.56 -21.20 -16.01
C LEU A 747 0.78 -20.83 -16.67
N THR A 748 1.38 -21.68 -17.52
CA THR A 748 2.51 -21.36 -18.42
C THR A 748 2.40 -22.11 -19.76
N PRO A 749 1.35 -21.85 -20.56
CA PRO A 749 1.00 -22.67 -21.72
C PRO A 749 2.01 -22.59 -22.87
N TYR A 750 2.83 -21.54 -22.92
CA TYR A 750 3.86 -21.35 -23.95
C TYR A 750 5.00 -22.38 -23.87
N GLN A 751 5.18 -23.09 -22.75
CA GLN A 751 6.17 -24.17 -22.62
C GLN A 751 5.82 -25.43 -23.43
N THR A 752 4.54 -25.60 -23.77
CA THR A 752 4.04 -26.76 -24.54
C THR A 752 3.38 -26.35 -25.86
N CYS A 753 3.31 -25.05 -26.15
CA CYS A 753 2.75 -24.47 -27.37
C CYS A 753 3.67 -23.38 -27.94
N GLU A 754 4.84 -23.78 -28.46
CA GLU A 754 5.84 -22.84 -28.99
C GLU A 754 5.65 -22.51 -30.48
N ASN A 755 5.18 -23.46 -31.30
CA ASN A 755 5.15 -23.44 -32.79
C ASN A 755 6.23 -22.55 -33.44
N GLY A 756 7.38 -23.14 -33.77
CA GLY A 756 8.52 -22.43 -34.37
C GLY A 756 8.27 -21.82 -35.75
N GLY A 757 7.11 -22.05 -36.37
CA GLY A 757 6.65 -21.37 -37.59
C GLY A 757 6.09 -19.96 -37.34
N VAL A 758 5.77 -19.60 -36.09
CA VAL A 758 5.21 -18.29 -35.73
C VAL A 758 6.27 -17.41 -35.06
N SER A 759 6.54 -16.25 -35.64
CA SER A 759 7.52 -15.29 -35.11
C SER A 759 6.88 -14.28 -34.16
N SER A 760 7.70 -13.53 -33.41
CA SER A 760 7.25 -12.43 -32.53
C SER A 760 6.87 -11.18 -33.33
N GLN A 761 5.79 -11.27 -34.11
CA GLN A 761 5.35 -10.22 -35.03
C GLN A 761 5.00 -8.91 -34.32
N GLY A 762 4.44 -8.98 -33.11
CA GLY A 762 4.19 -7.83 -32.25
C GLY A 762 5.48 -7.08 -31.91
N SER A 763 6.54 -7.82 -31.51
CA SER A 763 7.85 -7.22 -31.20
C SER A 763 8.48 -6.53 -32.41
N ALA A 764 8.40 -7.12 -33.59
CA ALA A 764 8.91 -6.51 -34.82
C ALA A 764 8.15 -5.21 -35.17
N ARG A 765 6.84 -5.18 -34.96
CA ARG A 765 6.00 -4.00 -35.15
C ARG A 765 6.28 -2.90 -34.11
N ALA A 766 6.46 -3.28 -32.85
CA ALA A 766 6.87 -2.37 -31.79
C ALA A 766 8.22 -1.71 -32.14
N GLN A 767 9.18 -2.47 -32.66
CA GLN A 767 10.47 -1.93 -33.14
C GLN A 767 10.30 -0.91 -34.27
N GLN A 768 9.49 -1.22 -35.28
CA GLN A 768 9.19 -0.25 -36.34
C GLN A 768 8.57 1.04 -35.79
N TRP A 769 7.73 0.92 -34.76
CA TRP A 769 7.08 2.05 -34.12
C TRP A 769 8.04 2.89 -33.27
N TYR A 770 8.81 2.30 -32.36
CA TYR A 770 9.75 3.08 -31.55
C TYR A 770 10.92 3.65 -32.36
N TYR A 771 11.29 3.02 -33.48
CA TYR A 771 12.23 3.60 -34.44
C TYR A 771 11.70 4.87 -35.12
N ARG A 772 10.39 5.10 -35.09
CA ARG A 772 9.75 6.31 -35.62
C ARG A 772 9.63 7.38 -34.55
N TYR A 773 8.99 7.08 -33.40
CA TYR A 773 8.69 8.13 -32.42
C TYR A 773 9.92 8.59 -31.62
N LEU A 774 10.96 7.74 -31.47
CA LEU A 774 12.17 8.11 -30.71
C LEU A 774 13.22 8.88 -31.50
N GLN A 775 13.05 9.12 -32.80
CA GLN A 775 14.01 9.90 -33.61
C GLN A 775 14.33 11.28 -32.99
N PRO A 776 13.34 12.08 -32.52
CA PRO A 776 13.62 13.37 -31.89
C PRO A 776 14.33 13.23 -30.54
N ALA A 777 13.95 12.24 -29.73
CA ALA A 777 14.60 11.94 -28.45
C ALA A 777 16.07 11.54 -28.65
N GLN A 778 16.33 10.63 -29.57
CA GLN A 778 17.68 10.17 -29.89
C GLN A 778 18.58 11.32 -30.35
N ALA A 779 18.09 12.20 -31.24
CA ALA A 779 18.85 13.35 -31.69
C ALA A 779 19.15 14.33 -30.54
N ARG A 780 18.16 14.58 -29.67
CA ARG A 780 18.29 15.44 -28.49
C ARG A 780 19.31 14.92 -27.48
N LEU A 781 19.27 13.61 -27.17
CA LEU A 781 20.17 12.99 -26.19
C LEU A 781 21.60 12.85 -26.76
N ASN A 782 21.76 12.47 -28.04
CA ASN A 782 23.09 12.40 -28.67
C ASN A 782 23.78 13.76 -28.81
N ALA A 783 23.03 14.87 -28.84
CA ALA A 783 23.62 16.22 -28.81
C ALA A 783 24.34 16.53 -27.48
N GLN A 784 24.15 15.69 -26.47
CA GLN A 784 24.67 15.84 -25.11
C GLN A 784 25.71 14.77 -24.74
N THR A 785 26.12 13.96 -25.72
CA THR A 785 27.15 12.91 -25.57
C THR A 785 28.39 13.24 -26.38
N THR A 786 29.58 13.06 -25.80
CA THR A 786 30.86 13.03 -26.52
C THR A 786 31.37 11.60 -26.55
N ASN A 787 31.82 11.12 -27.70
CA ASN A 787 32.44 9.79 -27.88
C ASN A 787 31.56 8.58 -27.50
N PHE A 788 30.25 8.79 -27.34
CA PHE A 788 29.24 7.75 -27.13
C PHE A 788 28.05 8.04 -28.03
N HIS A 789 27.43 7.00 -28.60
CA HIS A 789 26.29 7.16 -29.49
C HIS A 789 25.14 6.26 -29.05
N LEU A 790 24.04 6.90 -28.65
CA LEU A 790 22.78 6.26 -28.31
C LEU A 790 22.04 5.85 -29.59
N THR A 791 21.78 4.55 -29.76
CA THR A 791 20.89 3.98 -30.77
C THR A 791 19.43 4.14 -30.34
N LEU A 792 18.47 3.90 -31.23
CA LEU A 792 17.04 3.92 -30.87
C LEU A 792 16.69 2.83 -29.86
N ASP A 793 17.33 1.67 -29.96
CA ASP A 793 17.21 0.60 -28.96
C ASP A 793 17.73 1.06 -27.58
N ASP A 794 18.83 1.81 -27.53
CA ASP A 794 19.32 2.36 -26.26
C ASP A 794 18.31 3.36 -25.68
N VAL A 795 17.76 4.25 -26.51
CA VAL A 795 16.79 5.25 -26.05
C VAL A 795 15.51 4.59 -25.53
N TYR A 796 15.03 3.52 -26.19
CA TYR A 796 13.94 2.70 -25.68
C TYR A 796 14.32 1.99 -24.36
N ALA A 797 15.55 1.50 -24.25
CA ALA A 797 16.09 0.93 -23.01
C ALA A 797 16.11 1.94 -21.84
N LEU A 798 16.31 3.24 -22.12
CA LEU A 798 16.22 4.28 -21.08
C LEU A 798 14.78 4.46 -20.57
N GLN A 799 13.76 4.30 -21.42
CA GLN A 799 12.36 4.28 -20.97
C GLN A 799 12.08 3.05 -20.09
N ASP A 800 12.55 1.86 -20.48
CA ASP A 800 12.48 0.66 -19.63
C ASP A 800 13.20 0.88 -18.30
N THR A 801 14.39 1.48 -18.32
CA THR A 801 15.20 1.71 -17.12
C THR A 801 14.48 2.65 -16.16
N CYS A 802 13.78 3.68 -16.66
CA CYS A 802 12.92 4.52 -15.84
C CYS A 802 11.87 3.71 -15.07
N ALA A 803 11.11 2.86 -15.76
CA ALA A 803 10.06 2.07 -15.14
C ALA A 803 10.65 1.11 -14.08
N TYR A 804 11.67 0.32 -14.45
CA TYR A 804 12.30 -0.65 -13.54
C TYR A 804 12.99 0.00 -12.33
N GLU A 805 13.74 1.08 -12.50
CA GLU A 805 14.36 1.80 -11.37
C GLU A 805 13.31 2.41 -10.45
N THR A 806 12.21 2.93 -10.99
CA THR A 806 11.17 3.51 -10.15
C THR A 806 10.51 2.42 -9.29
N VAL A 807 10.11 1.28 -9.86
CA VAL A 807 9.43 0.20 -9.10
C VAL A 807 10.37 -0.63 -8.21
N ALA A 808 11.69 -0.51 -8.39
CA ALA A 808 12.67 -1.23 -7.59
C ALA A 808 13.38 -0.37 -6.54
N LEU A 809 13.72 0.86 -6.89
CA LEU A 809 14.56 1.77 -6.08
C LEU A 809 13.77 3.01 -5.61
N GLY A 810 12.50 3.14 -5.97
CA GLY A 810 11.63 4.25 -5.61
C GLY A 810 11.76 5.50 -6.49
N TYR A 811 12.81 5.60 -7.32
CA TYR A 811 13.09 6.76 -8.16
C TYR A 811 14.03 6.43 -9.32
N SER A 812 13.83 7.10 -10.47
CA SER A 812 14.76 7.07 -11.60
C SER A 812 15.02 8.44 -12.18
N GLN A 813 16.29 8.72 -12.49
CA GLN A 813 16.68 9.91 -13.23
C GLN A 813 16.34 9.81 -14.73
N PHE A 814 16.08 8.62 -15.29
CA PHE A 814 15.75 8.50 -16.71
C PHE A 814 14.36 9.00 -17.07
N CYS A 815 13.43 9.03 -16.11
CA CYS A 815 12.03 9.30 -16.42
C CYS A 815 11.75 10.70 -16.97
N HIS A 816 12.50 11.71 -16.51
CA HIS A 816 12.27 13.11 -16.91
C HIS A 816 12.88 13.47 -18.27
N LEU A 817 13.59 12.54 -18.90
CA LEU A 817 14.20 12.72 -20.23
C LEU A 817 13.15 12.73 -21.35
N PHE A 818 11.97 12.16 -21.11
CA PHE A 818 10.97 11.89 -22.14
C PHE A 818 9.72 12.77 -22.00
N THR A 819 9.20 13.24 -23.14
CA THR A 819 7.96 14.02 -23.25
C THR A 819 6.71 13.15 -23.13
N ARG A 820 5.54 13.77 -22.93
CA ARG A 820 4.24 13.08 -22.91
C ARG A 820 4.02 12.20 -24.14
N ALA A 821 4.25 12.75 -25.34
CA ALA A 821 4.10 12.01 -26.58
C ALA A 821 5.11 10.85 -26.72
N GLU A 822 6.30 10.97 -26.13
CA GLU A 822 7.29 9.87 -26.09
C GLU A 822 6.86 8.75 -25.11
N TRP A 823 6.13 9.07 -24.03
CA TRP A 823 5.52 8.10 -23.12
C TRP A 823 4.27 7.43 -23.71
N GLU A 824 3.40 8.19 -24.36
CA GLU A 824 2.27 7.61 -25.14
C GLU A 824 2.78 6.69 -26.25
N GLY A 825 3.90 7.06 -26.89
CA GLY A 825 4.59 6.21 -27.86
C GLY A 825 5.11 4.91 -27.26
N TYR A 826 5.61 4.96 -26.02
CA TYR A 826 6.09 3.79 -25.28
C TYR A 826 4.96 2.83 -24.89
N GLU A 827 3.84 3.35 -24.37
CA GLU A 827 2.62 2.56 -24.14
C GLU A 827 2.19 1.84 -25.41
N TYR A 828 2.14 2.56 -26.53
CA TYR A 828 1.70 1.98 -27.80
C TYR A 828 2.70 0.96 -28.38
N ALA A 829 4.00 1.06 -28.05
CA ALA A 829 4.97 0.02 -28.37
C ALA A 829 4.69 -1.29 -27.60
N ALA A 830 4.30 -1.18 -26.32
CA ALA A 830 3.85 -2.31 -25.52
C ALA A 830 2.54 -2.90 -26.08
N ASP A 831 1.59 -2.04 -26.49
CA ASP A 831 0.34 -2.45 -27.13
C ASP A 831 0.59 -3.28 -28.39
N LEU A 832 1.47 -2.82 -29.27
CA LEU A 832 1.85 -3.57 -30.47
C LEU A 832 2.48 -4.93 -30.14
N THR A 833 3.32 -4.97 -29.09
CA THR A 833 3.99 -6.20 -28.65
C THR A 833 2.97 -7.23 -28.18
N HIS A 834 2.15 -6.89 -27.19
CA HIS A 834 1.23 -7.83 -26.56
C HIS A 834 -0.03 -8.11 -27.40
N TYR A 835 -0.47 -7.15 -28.22
CA TYR A 835 -1.51 -7.42 -29.21
C TYR A 835 -1.05 -8.50 -30.21
N GLY A 836 0.15 -8.33 -30.76
CA GLY A 836 0.64 -9.18 -31.84
C GLY A 836 1.28 -10.51 -31.42
N ASN A 837 1.87 -10.58 -30.22
CA ASN A 837 2.53 -11.80 -29.74
C ASN A 837 1.62 -12.68 -28.89
N ASP A 838 0.77 -12.06 -28.06
CA ASP A 838 0.19 -12.72 -26.88
C ASP A 838 -1.35 -12.70 -26.85
N SER A 839 -2.00 -11.95 -27.73
CA SER A 839 -3.47 -11.81 -27.72
C SER A 839 -4.07 -11.90 -29.13
N PHE A 840 -5.05 -11.07 -29.47
CA PHE A 840 -5.91 -11.28 -30.64
C PHE A 840 -5.19 -11.20 -31.98
N GLY A 841 -4.05 -10.53 -32.07
CA GLY A 841 -3.21 -10.55 -33.26
C GLY A 841 -2.41 -11.84 -33.43
N SER A 842 -2.24 -12.63 -32.37
CA SER A 842 -1.41 -13.84 -32.36
C SER A 842 -2.22 -15.08 -32.73
N PRO A 843 -1.75 -15.91 -33.69
CA PRO A 843 -2.44 -17.14 -34.06
C PRO A 843 -2.34 -18.24 -32.99
N LEU A 844 -1.52 -18.06 -31.95
CA LEU A 844 -1.33 -19.04 -30.87
C LEU A 844 -2.12 -18.69 -29.60
N ALA A 845 -2.63 -17.46 -29.48
CA ALA A 845 -3.16 -16.96 -28.21
C ALA A 845 -4.38 -17.76 -27.71
N ARG A 846 -5.36 -18.06 -28.58
CA ARG A 846 -6.53 -18.87 -28.20
C ARG A 846 -6.12 -20.27 -27.72
N ALA A 847 -5.21 -20.93 -28.43
CA ALA A 847 -4.73 -22.26 -28.07
C ALA A 847 -3.97 -22.25 -26.73
N ARG A 848 -3.17 -21.21 -26.47
CA ARG A 848 -2.47 -21.05 -25.20
C ARG A 848 -3.42 -20.76 -24.03
N GLY A 849 -4.52 -20.03 -24.26
CA GLY A 849 -5.52 -19.75 -23.21
C GLY A 849 -6.51 -20.90 -22.94
N LEU A 850 -6.61 -21.87 -23.85
CA LEU A 850 -7.61 -22.94 -23.82
C LEU A 850 -7.61 -23.75 -22.51
N GLY A 851 -6.42 -24.14 -22.01
CA GLY A 851 -6.34 -24.99 -20.83
C GLY A 851 -7.00 -24.39 -19.58
N TRP A 852 -6.79 -23.09 -19.33
CA TRP A 852 -7.44 -22.40 -18.22
C TRP A 852 -8.96 -22.23 -18.44
N VAL A 853 -9.40 -22.00 -19.69
CA VAL A 853 -10.84 -21.95 -20.03
C VAL A 853 -11.52 -23.30 -19.78
N GLN A 854 -10.83 -24.42 -20.04
CA GLN A 854 -11.34 -25.75 -19.71
C GLN A 854 -11.47 -25.97 -18.19
N GLU A 855 -10.49 -25.51 -17.40
CA GLU A 855 -10.56 -25.54 -15.94
C GLU A 855 -11.69 -24.65 -15.40
N LEU A 856 -11.89 -23.45 -15.96
CA LEU A 856 -13.03 -22.60 -15.64
C LEU A 856 -14.36 -23.30 -15.92
N LEU A 857 -14.48 -23.91 -17.10
CA LEU A 857 -15.68 -24.65 -17.49
C LEU A 857 -15.96 -25.81 -16.53
N TYR A 858 -14.93 -26.57 -16.13
CA TYR A 858 -15.04 -27.60 -15.10
C TYR A 858 -15.47 -27.00 -13.76
N ARG A 859 -14.87 -25.90 -13.30
CA ARG A 859 -15.22 -25.24 -12.03
C ARG A 859 -16.67 -24.76 -11.99
N LEU A 860 -17.23 -24.33 -13.14
CA LEU A 860 -18.61 -23.85 -13.24
C LEU A 860 -19.65 -24.98 -13.37
N THR A 861 -19.27 -26.16 -13.85
CA THR A 861 -20.21 -27.24 -14.21
C THR A 861 -20.05 -28.51 -13.36
N GLY A 862 -18.86 -28.73 -12.81
CA GLY A 862 -18.43 -30.02 -12.25
C GLY A 862 -18.21 -31.11 -13.31
N ASP A 863 -18.29 -30.79 -14.60
CA ASP A 863 -18.19 -31.77 -15.68
C ASP A 863 -16.74 -31.97 -16.12
N ARG A 864 -16.22 -33.18 -15.91
CA ARG A 864 -14.84 -33.54 -16.28
C ARG A 864 -14.64 -33.68 -17.80
N GLU A 865 -15.71 -33.78 -18.59
CA GLU A 865 -15.60 -33.78 -20.06
C GLU A 865 -14.93 -32.49 -20.57
N ALA A 866 -15.07 -31.36 -19.85
CA ALA A 866 -14.40 -30.11 -20.17
C ALA A 866 -12.87 -30.25 -20.25
N LEU A 867 -12.28 -31.16 -19.47
CA LEU A 867 -10.84 -31.38 -19.37
C LEU A 867 -10.32 -32.45 -20.35
N ALA A 868 -11.21 -33.09 -21.12
CA ALA A 868 -10.85 -34.26 -21.94
C ALA A 868 -10.17 -33.89 -23.27
N LYS A 869 -10.48 -32.70 -23.81
CA LYS A 869 -9.90 -32.25 -25.09
C LYS A 869 -8.41 -31.88 -24.90
N PRO A 870 -7.51 -32.30 -25.81
CA PRO A 870 -6.08 -32.00 -25.69
C PRO A 870 -5.77 -30.50 -25.62
N SER A 871 -4.95 -30.12 -24.65
CA SER A 871 -4.46 -28.76 -24.42
C SER A 871 -3.28 -28.78 -23.43
N THR A 872 -3.05 -27.68 -22.72
CA THR A 872 -2.07 -27.55 -21.63
C THR A 872 -2.53 -28.13 -20.29
N ILE A 873 -3.67 -28.81 -20.23
CA ILE A 873 -4.20 -29.51 -19.05
C ILE A 873 -3.19 -30.53 -18.49
N ASN A 874 -3.03 -30.53 -17.17
CA ASN A 874 -2.22 -31.52 -16.46
C ASN A 874 -3.12 -32.65 -15.98
N SER A 875 -3.17 -33.75 -16.74
CA SER A 875 -4.07 -34.87 -16.46
C SER A 875 -3.88 -35.56 -15.11
N THR A 876 -2.76 -35.30 -14.40
CA THR A 876 -2.55 -35.83 -13.04
C THR A 876 -3.10 -34.87 -11.99
N LEU A 877 -2.75 -33.58 -12.07
CA LEU A 877 -3.22 -32.57 -11.10
C LEU A 877 -4.71 -32.29 -11.28
N ASP A 878 -5.19 -32.16 -12.51
CA ASP A 878 -6.58 -31.75 -12.78
C ASP A 878 -7.57 -32.93 -12.58
N ALA A 879 -7.05 -34.17 -12.58
CA ALA A 879 -7.81 -35.35 -12.19
C ALA A 879 -8.02 -35.47 -10.68
N ASN A 880 -7.16 -34.85 -9.86
CA ASN A 880 -7.22 -34.97 -8.41
C ASN A 880 -8.06 -33.82 -7.79
N PRO A 881 -9.19 -34.11 -7.11
CA PRO A 881 -10.00 -33.08 -6.46
C PRO A 881 -9.28 -32.33 -5.33
N GLU A 882 -8.16 -32.85 -4.79
CA GLU A 882 -7.34 -32.12 -3.81
C GLU A 882 -6.52 -30.98 -4.43
N THR A 883 -6.21 -31.07 -5.73
CA THR A 883 -5.42 -30.06 -6.46
C THR A 883 -6.25 -29.22 -7.42
N LEU A 884 -7.44 -29.70 -7.82
CA LEU A 884 -8.44 -28.92 -8.56
C LEU A 884 -9.87 -29.18 -8.00
N PRO A 885 -10.18 -28.66 -6.79
CA PRO A 885 -11.50 -28.81 -6.19
C PRO A 885 -12.56 -27.90 -6.86
N LEU A 886 -13.83 -28.25 -6.63
CA LEU A 886 -14.97 -27.35 -6.88
C LEU A 886 -15.21 -26.54 -5.60
N GLN A 887 -14.95 -25.24 -5.65
CA GLN A 887 -14.98 -24.35 -4.49
C GLN A 887 -15.44 -22.94 -4.91
N PRO A 888 -15.97 -22.12 -3.99
CA PRO A 888 -16.49 -20.79 -4.32
C PRO A 888 -15.40 -19.75 -4.56
N ILE A 889 -14.16 -19.96 -4.10
CA ILE A 889 -13.01 -19.08 -4.37
C ILE A 889 -11.94 -19.88 -5.09
N ASN A 890 -11.64 -19.53 -6.34
CA ASN A 890 -10.53 -20.09 -7.10
C ASN A 890 -9.61 -18.96 -7.54
N ILE A 891 -8.34 -18.97 -7.14
CA ILE A 891 -7.35 -17.97 -7.55
C ILE A 891 -6.08 -18.68 -8.02
N ASP A 892 -5.71 -18.39 -9.26
CA ASP A 892 -4.55 -18.94 -9.93
C ASP A 892 -3.54 -17.82 -10.26
N PHE A 893 -2.27 -17.98 -9.91
CA PHE A 893 -1.22 -16.99 -10.18
C PHE A 893 -0.45 -17.38 -11.46
N SER A 894 -0.31 -16.43 -12.39
CA SER A 894 0.31 -16.63 -13.70
C SER A 894 1.03 -15.38 -14.23
N HIS A 895 1.41 -15.37 -15.52
CA HIS A 895 2.16 -14.30 -16.18
C HIS A 895 1.24 -13.42 -17.04
N ASP A 896 1.68 -12.19 -17.33
CA ASP A 896 1.03 -11.25 -18.26
C ASP A 896 0.57 -11.91 -19.57
N VAL A 897 1.47 -12.64 -20.22
CA VAL A 897 1.22 -13.34 -21.48
C VAL A 897 0.04 -14.31 -21.35
N VAL A 898 -0.14 -14.94 -20.19
CA VAL A 898 -1.20 -15.93 -19.97
C VAL A 898 -2.55 -15.25 -19.76
N LEU A 899 -2.58 -14.14 -19.01
CA LEU A 899 -3.79 -13.31 -18.91
C LEU A 899 -4.24 -12.84 -20.31
N ALA A 900 -3.29 -12.40 -21.15
CA ALA A 900 -3.58 -12.02 -22.53
C ALA A 900 -4.16 -13.17 -23.36
N ASN A 901 -3.55 -14.36 -23.29
CA ASN A 901 -4.05 -15.56 -23.94
C ASN A 901 -5.47 -15.92 -23.47
N ILE A 902 -5.76 -15.79 -22.17
CA ILE A 902 -7.07 -16.10 -21.58
C ILE A 902 -8.14 -15.11 -22.07
N LEU A 903 -7.86 -13.81 -22.10
CA LEU A 903 -8.81 -12.81 -22.64
C LEU A 903 -9.15 -13.08 -24.10
N THR A 904 -8.18 -13.50 -24.89
CA THR A 904 -8.38 -13.89 -26.29
C THR A 904 -9.14 -15.21 -26.41
N ALA A 905 -8.84 -16.23 -25.59
CA ALA A 905 -9.55 -17.51 -25.59
C ALA A 905 -11.02 -17.37 -25.15
N LEU A 906 -11.32 -16.48 -24.19
CA LEU A 906 -12.67 -16.11 -23.77
C LEU A 906 -13.44 -15.27 -24.80
N ASN A 907 -12.83 -14.97 -25.96
CA ASN A 907 -13.44 -14.29 -27.08
C ASN A 907 -13.99 -12.89 -26.76
N LEU A 908 -13.23 -12.08 -26.00
CA LEU A 908 -13.56 -10.67 -25.72
C LEU A 908 -13.23 -9.76 -26.92
N THR A 909 -13.93 -9.97 -28.03
CA THR A 909 -13.64 -9.39 -29.36
C THR A 909 -13.72 -7.86 -29.43
N HIS A 910 -14.32 -7.19 -28.45
CA HIS A 910 -14.27 -5.72 -28.35
C HIS A 910 -12.86 -5.16 -28.12
N LEU A 911 -11.89 -6.01 -27.78
CA LEU A 911 -10.48 -5.65 -27.66
C LEU A 911 -9.67 -5.91 -28.94
N ASP A 912 -10.28 -6.50 -29.97
CA ASP A 912 -9.62 -6.96 -31.19
C ASP A 912 -9.51 -5.89 -32.30
N THR A 913 -9.33 -4.64 -31.91
CA THR A 913 -9.06 -3.57 -32.87
C THR A 913 -7.61 -3.71 -33.38
N PRO A 914 -7.38 -3.93 -34.70
CA PRO A 914 -6.03 -4.12 -35.22
C PRO A 914 -5.15 -2.87 -35.05
N LEU A 915 -3.92 -3.08 -34.59
CA LEU A 915 -2.98 -1.99 -34.30
C LEU A 915 -1.94 -1.80 -35.43
N GLY A 916 -1.78 -0.56 -35.88
CA GLY A 916 -0.83 -0.17 -36.94
C GLY A 916 0.45 0.50 -36.42
N THR A 917 1.51 0.56 -37.23
CA THR A 917 2.84 1.10 -36.84
C THR A 917 3.10 2.55 -37.33
N HIS A 918 2.05 3.28 -37.70
CA HIS A 918 2.17 4.60 -38.33
C HIS A 918 1.70 5.76 -37.46
N HIS A 919 0.77 5.51 -36.54
CA HIS A 919 0.25 6.45 -35.55
C HIS A 919 -0.28 5.66 -34.35
N VAL A 920 -0.41 6.32 -33.20
CA VAL A 920 -1.12 5.77 -32.04
C VAL A 920 -2.60 5.67 -32.38
N ALA A 921 -3.16 4.46 -32.31
CA ALA A 921 -4.58 4.25 -32.54
C ALA A 921 -5.42 4.96 -31.47
N GLU A 922 -6.50 5.61 -31.88
CA GLU A 922 -7.43 6.28 -30.96
C GLU A 922 -8.08 5.27 -30.01
N TYR A 923 -8.17 5.63 -28.73
CA TYR A 923 -8.89 4.84 -27.72
C TYR A 923 -10.08 5.67 -27.21
N SER A 924 -11.29 5.11 -27.34
CA SER A 924 -12.51 5.72 -26.84
C SER A 924 -13.51 4.63 -26.43
N LYS A 925 -14.61 5.01 -25.75
CA LYS A 925 -15.68 4.05 -25.41
C LYS A 925 -16.30 3.40 -26.65
N ASP A 926 -16.30 4.11 -27.78
CA ASP A 926 -16.85 3.64 -29.06
C ASP A 926 -15.80 2.90 -29.92
N ASN A 927 -14.51 3.01 -29.57
CA ASN A 927 -13.40 2.37 -30.26
C ASN A 927 -12.42 1.81 -29.22
N LEU A 928 -12.85 0.75 -28.55
CA LEU A 928 -12.00 0.01 -27.62
C LEU A 928 -10.89 -0.69 -28.41
N ARG A 929 -9.67 -0.60 -27.91
CA ARG A 929 -8.50 -1.31 -28.43
C ARG A 929 -7.74 -1.95 -27.29
N TRP A 930 -6.83 -2.85 -27.62
CA TRP A 930 -5.85 -3.36 -26.69
C TRP A 930 -5.00 -2.21 -26.12
N VAL A 931 -5.04 -2.03 -24.79
CA VAL A 931 -4.17 -1.13 -24.03
C VAL A 931 -3.53 -1.94 -22.92
N THR A 932 -2.22 -2.13 -22.99
CA THR A 932 -1.46 -3.07 -22.18
C THR A 932 -1.51 -2.70 -20.71
N SER A 933 -1.31 -1.42 -20.39
CA SER A 933 -1.39 -0.90 -19.02
C SER A 933 -2.79 -1.03 -18.39
N HIS A 934 -3.85 -1.17 -19.19
CA HIS A 934 -5.22 -1.38 -18.69
C HIS A 934 -5.53 -2.86 -18.48
N LEU A 935 -4.96 -3.76 -19.28
CA LEU A 935 -5.36 -5.17 -19.31
C LEU A 935 -4.41 -6.08 -18.53
N ILE A 936 -3.10 -5.87 -18.68
CA ILE A 936 -2.06 -6.71 -18.10
C ILE A 936 -0.90 -5.90 -17.44
N PRO A 937 -1.17 -4.87 -16.61
CA PRO A 937 -0.13 -4.27 -15.75
C PRO A 937 0.40 -5.27 -14.71
N PHE A 938 1.41 -4.92 -13.91
CA PHE A 938 1.82 -5.76 -12.78
C PHE A 938 0.64 -5.97 -11.82
N ALA A 939 0.61 -7.13 -11.15
CA ALA A 939 -0.46 -7.58 -10.25
C ALA A 939 -1.90 -7.50 -10.83
N SER A 940 -2.02 -7.50 -12.16
CA SER A 940 -3.31 -7.51 -12.85
C SER A 940 -4.11 -8.77 -12.57
N ASN A 941 -5.43 -8.68 -12.64
CA ASN A 941 -6.32 -9.79 -12.39
C ASN A 941 -7.54 -9.78 -13.30
N ILE A 942 -8.01 -11.00 -13.62
CA ILE A 942 -9.26 -11.27 -14.32
C ILE A 942 -10.15 -12.04 -13.36
N VAL A 943 -11.29 -11.46 -12.97
CA VAL A 943 -12.27 -12.06 -12.05
C VAL A 943 -13.51 -12.45 -12.83
N VAL A 944 -13.77 -13.76 -12.94
CA VAL A 944 -15.05 -14.30 -13.39
C VAL A 944 -15.96 -14.47 -12.18
N GLN A 945 -16.88 -13.53 -11.99
CA GLN A 945 -17.88 -13.57 -10.93
C GLN A 945 -19.03 -14.51 -11.32
N SER A 946 -19.44 -15.37 -10.39
CA SER A 946 -20.68 -16.12 -10.44
C SER A 946 -21.71 -15.44 -9.54
N LEU A 947 -22.78 -14.91 -10.11
CA LEU A 947 -23.83 -14.18 -9.41
C LEU A 947 -25.15 -14.95 -9.35
N SER A 948 -25.99 -14.64 -8.38
CA SER A 948 -27.42 -14.97 -8.34
C SER A 948 -28.23 -13.69 -8.21
N CYS A 949 -29.06 -13.40 -9.20
CA CYS A 949 -29.94 -12.23 -9.25
C CYS A 949 -31.39 -12.69 -9.16
N TYR A 950 -32.07 -12.41 -8.04
CA TYR A 950 -33.43 -12.91 -7.78
C TYR A 950 -33.57 -14.42 -8.09
N ASP A 951 -32.66 -15.23 -7.54
CA ASP A 951 -32.54 -16.69 -7.75
C ASP A 951 -32.18 -17.15 -9.18
N THR A 952 -31.82 -16.22 -10.07
CA THR A 952 -31.37 -16.54 -11.44
C THR A 952 -29.84 -16.45 -11.54
N PRO A 953 -29.14 -17.50 -12.01
CA PRO A 953 -27.68 -17.52 -12.05
C PRO A 953 -27.09 -16.77 -13.27
N PHE A 954 -26.07 -15.94 -13.03
CA PHE A 954 -25.35 -15.17 -14.06
C PHE A 954 -23.84 -15.25 -13.91
N ASN A 955 -23.10 -15.06 -14.99
CA ASN A 955 -21.66 -14.84 -14.95
C ASN A 955 -21.29 -13.48 -15.53
N ARG A 956 -20.20 -12.92 -15.03
CA ARG A 956 -19.64 -11.63 -15.43
C ARG A 956 -18.12 -11.68 -15.37
N ILE A 957 -17.44 -10.95 -16.25
CA ILE A 957 -15.97 -10.82 -16.26
C ILE A 957 -15.60 -9.39 -15.88
N VAL A 958 -14.73 -9.27 -14.87
CA VAL A 958 -14.13 -8.02 -14.41
C VAL A 958 -12.63 -8.11 -14.61
N VAL A 959 -12.03 -7.19 -15.36
CA VAL A 959 -10.59 -7.13 -15.61
C VAL A 959 -10.06 -5.85 -14.97
N ASN A 960 -9.18 -5.98 -13.97
CA ASN A 960 -8.62 -4.86 -13.22
C ASN A 960 -9.70 -3.83 -12.82
N ASP A 961 -10.77 -4.28 -12.16
CA ASP A 961 -11.94 -3.48 -11.76
C ASP A 961 -12.84 -2.91 -12.88
N ALA A 962 -12.50 -3.09 -14.16
CA ALA A 962 -13.40 -2.75 -15.26
C ALA A 962 -14.31 -3.94 -15.58
N VAL A 963 -15.62 -3.72 -15.68
CA VAL A 963 -16.57 -4.75 -16.13
C VAL A 963 -16.53 -4.83 -17.66
N HIS A 964 -16.36 -6.04 -18.19
CA HIS A 964 -16.28 -6.29 -19.63
C HIS A 964 -17.60 -6.83 -20.20
N PRO A 965 -18.01 -6.38 -21.40
CA PRO A 965 -19.14 -6.96 -22.11
C PRO A 965 -18.80 -8.38 -22.58
N LEU A 966 -19.81 -9.26 -22.61
CA LEU A 966 -19.64 -10.69 -22.91
C LEU A 966 -20.26 -11.11 -24.26
N ASN A 967 -20.69 -10.16 -25.08
CA ASN A 967 -21.37 -10.41 -26.36
C ASN A 967 -20.49 -11.10 -27.42
N GLY A 968 -19.18 -11.21 -27.20
CA GLY A 968 -18.30 -12.06 -28.00
C GLY A 968 -18.44 -13.56 -27.68
N ILE A 969 -18.95 -13.92 -26.49
CA ILE A 969 -19.22 -15.31 -26.13
C ILE A 969 -20.58 -15.71 -26.69
N GLU A 970 -20.61 -16.72 -27.56
CA GLU A 970 -21.83 -17.10 -28.27
C GLU A 970 -22.95 -17.50 -27.30
N GLY A 971 -24.08 -16.79 -27.39
CA GLY A 971 -25.25 -16.97 -26.52
C GLY A 971 -25.40 -15.89 -25.45
N CYS A 972 -24.34 -15.14 -25.14
CA CYS A 972 -24.42 -13.97 -24.27
C CYS A 972 -24.91 -12.74 -25.05
N GLU A 973 -25.97 -12.11 -24.56
CA GLU A 973 -26.50 -10.86 -25.13
C GLU A 973 -25.79 -9.64 -24.53
N GLU A 974 -25.93 -8.49 -25.18
CA GLU A 974 -25.46 -7.21 -24.64
C GLU A 974 -26.21 -6.87 -23.34
N ASN A 975 -25.47 -6.48 -22.31
CA ASN A 975 -26.02 -6.20 -20.99
C ASN A 975 -25.28 -5.03 -20.34
N GLU A 976 -26.01 -4.04 -19.84
CA GLU A 976 -25.45 -2.81 -19.25
C GLU A 976 -24.57 -3.06 -18.01
N HIS A 977 -24.80 -4.19 -17.33
CA HIS A 977 -24.04 -4.62 -16.15
C HIS A 977 -23.01 -5.73 -16.46
N GLY A 978 -22.82 -6.08 -17.74
CA GLY A 978 -21.91 -7.16 -18.18
C GLY A 978 -22.36 -8.56 -17.76
N LEU A 979 -23.65 -8.76 -17.45
CA LEU A 979 -24.19 -10.05 -17.04
C LEU A 979 -24.50 -10.94 -18.26
N CYS A 980 -24.15 -12.22 -18.17
CA CYS A 980 -24.62 -13.27 -19.08
C CYS A 980 -25.29 -14.39 -18.27
N ALA A 981 -26.43 -14.92 -18.72
CA ALA A 981 -27.08 -16.03 -18.02
C ALA A 981 -26.12 -17.22 -17.93
N ARG A 982 -26.02 -17.87 -16.77
CA ARG A 982 -25.00 -18.91 -16.54
C ARG A 982 -25.08 -20.06 -17.55
N GLU A 983 -26.29 -20.46 -17.93
CA GLU A 983 -26.53 -21.48 -18.95
C GLU A 983 -25.95 -21.07 -20.32
N GLN A 984 -26.17 -19.81 -20.73
CA GLN A 984 -25.64 -19.27 -21.98
C GLN A 984 -24.11 -19.12 -21.92
N PHE A 985 -23.59 -18.62 -20.80
CA PHE A 985 -22.14 -18.47 -20.60
C PHE A 985 -21.43 -19.82 -20.67
N VAL A 986 -21.92 -20.82 -19.94
CA VAL A 986 -21.40 -22.20 -19.98
C VAL A 986 -21.52 -22.80 -21.38
N GLY A 987 -22.67 -22.62 -22.05
CA GLY A 987 -22.87 -23.07 -23.43
C GLY A 987 -21.89 -22.45 -24.41
N GLY A 988 -21.59 -21.15 -24.25
CA GLY A 988 -20.57 -20.44 -25.04
C GLY A 988 -19.15 -20.94 -24.75
N LEU A 989 -18.81 -21.22 -23.49
CA LEU A 989 -17.52 -21.82 -23.14
C LEU A 989 -17.33 -23.21 -23.76
N TRP A 990 -18.37 -24.06 -23.79
CA TRP A 990 -18.31 -25.34 -24.50
C TRP A 990 -17.97 -25.18 -25.98
N LYS A 991 -18.61 -24.21 -26.65
CA LYS A 991 -18.33 -23.92 -28.07
C LYS A 991 -16.90 -23.42 -28.27
N ILE A 992 -16.42 -22.53 -27.40
CA ILE A 992 -15.01 -22.08 -27.41
C ILE A 992 -14.06 -23.27 -27.28
N VAL A 993 -14.32 -24.17 -26.32
CA VAL A 993 -13.50 -25.39 -26.13
C VAL A 993 -13.54 -26.26 -27.38
N ASP A 994 -14.69 -26.43 -28.03
CA ASP A 994 -14.84 -27.24 -29.25
C ASP A 994 -14.16 -26.62 -30.48
N GLU A 995 -14.22 -25.30 -30.62
CA GLU A 995 -13.66 -24.55 -31.77
C GLU A 995 -12.13 -24.52 -31.78
N ILE A 996 -11.48 -24.36 -30.63
CA ILE A 996 -10.02 -24.15 -30.58
C ILE A 996 -9.29 -25.47 -30.83
N ASP A 997 -8.56 -25.59 -31.94
CA ASP A 997 -7.71 -26.75 -32.24
C ASP A 997 -6.27 -26.52 -31.73
N TYR A 998 -6.00 -26.99 -30.51
CA TYR A 998 -4.66 -26.90 -29.90
C TYR A 998 -3.59 -27.63 -30.72
N ALA A 999 -3.91 -28.80 -31.30
CA ALA A 999 -2.92 -29.61 -31.99
C ALA A 999 -2.44 -28.92 -33.27
N GLU A 1000 -3.36 -28.35 -34.04
CA GLU A 1000 -3.04 -27.62 -35.26
C GLU A 1000 -2.37 -26.28 -34.96
N ALA A 1001 -2.86 -25.51 -33.98
CA ALA A 1001 -2.22 -24.23 -33.64
C ALA A 1001 -0.78 -24.42 -33.12
N CYS A 1002 -0.56 -25.38 -32.22
CA CYS A 1002 0.73 -25.54 -31.54
C CYS A 1002 1.72 -26.44 -32.29
N ASN A 1003 1.25 -27.37 -33.14
CA ASN A 1003 2.08 -28.35 -33.84
C ASN A 1003 1.85 -28.42 -35.36
N GLY A 1004 0.87 -27.71 -35.90
CA GLY A 1004 0.55 -27.66 -37.33
C GLY A 1004 1.24 -26.52 -38.07
N ASP A 1005 0.92 -26.39 -39.36
CA ASP A 1005 1.50 -25.38 -40.25
C ASP A 1005 0.67 -24.09 -40.17
N VAL A 1006 1.05 -23.20 -39.25
CA VAL A 1006 0.41 -21.90 -39.03
C VAL A 1006 1.14 -20.80 -39.81
N ALA A 1007 0.39 -19.92 -40.47
CA ALA A 1007 0.97 -18.77 -41.18
C ALA A 1007 1.61 -17.77 -40.21
N ASP A 1008 2.82 -17.32 -40.52
CA ASP A 1008 3.55 -16.31 -39.74
C ASP A 1008 3.02 -14.90 -40.06
N GLU A 1009 1.78 -14.61 -39.69
CA GLU A 1009 1.14 -13.31 -39.88
C GLU A 1009 0.23 -12.96 -38.70
N LEU A 1010 -0.11 -11.67 -38.56
CA LEU A 1010 -1.16 -11.32 -37.60
C LEU A 1010 -2.50 -11.80 -38.12
N VAL A 1011 -3.30 -12.31 -37.20
CA VAL A 1011 -4.65 -12.80 -37.47
C VAL A 1011 -5.70 -11.88 -36.87
N SER A 1012 -6.95 -12.07 -37.27
CA SER A 1012 -8.11 -11.47 -36.58
C SER A 1012 -8.66 -12.47 -35.57
N HIS A 1013 -9.19 -11.97 -34.45
CA HIS A 1013 -9.83 -12.74 -33.39
C HIS A 1013 -8.96 -13.86 -32.79
N GLY A 1014 -7.63 -13.82 -32.97
CA GLY A 1014 -6.73 -14.90 -32.58
C GLY A 1014 -6.92 -16.20 -33.37
N VAL A 1015 -7.47 -16.13 -34.60
CA VAL A 1015 -7.77 -17.29 -35.47
C VAL A 1015 -7.17 -17.08 -36.87
N PRO A 1016 -6.31 -17.99 -37.37
CA PRO A 1016 -5.87 -17.97 -38.77
C PRO A 1016 -7.06 -18.03 -39.75
N GLU A 1017 -7.04 -17.22 -40.83
CA GLU A 1017 -8.14 -17.15 -41.84
C GLU A 1017 -8.42 -18.48 -42.58
N HIS A 1018 -7.58 -19.50 -42.38
CA HIS A 1018 -7.87 -20.86 -42.80
C HIS A 1018 -8.78 -21.55 -41.78
N ASP A 1019 -10.08 -21.34 -41.95
CA ASP A 1019 -11.15 -22.08 -41.29
C ASP A 1019 -10.85 -23.59 -41.32
N TYR A 1020 -10.85 -24.18 -40.12
CA TYR A 1020 -10.52 -25.56 -39.83
C TYR A 1020 -11.54 -26.50 -40.47
N GLY A 1021 -11.33 -26.83 -41.75
CA GLY A 1021 -11.84 -28.07 -42.36
C GLY A 1021 -13.35 -28.19 -42.53
N LYS A 1022 -14.10 -27.12 -42.82
CA LYS A 1022 -15.48 -27.24 -43.34
C LYS A 1022 -15.67 -26.58 -44.72
N ASP A 1023 -15.85 -27.46 -45.69
CA ASP A 1023 -16.42 -27.26 -47.03
C ASP A 1023 -15.82 -26.22 -48.00
N LYS A 1024 -14.90 -26.73 -48.82
CA LYS A 1024 -14.85 -26.36 -50.25
C LYS A 1024 -16.16 -26.76 -50.95
N ASN A 1025 -17.17 -25.90 -50.93
CA ASN A 1025 -18.22 -25.88 -51.94
C ASN A 1025 -18.86 -24.48 -52.13
N LYS A 1026 -18.35 -23.78 -53.15
CA LYS A 1026 -19.04 -22.91 -54.12
C LYS A 1026 -19.97 -21.76 -53.67
N GLU A 1027 -19.63 -20.61 -54.27
CA GLU A 1027 -20.50 -19.53 -54.74
C GLU A 1027 -21.07 -18.57 -53.68
N GLN A 1028 -20.40 -17.43 -53.49
CA GLN A 1028 -20.91 -16.11 -53.89
C GLN A 1028 -19.89 -15.01 -53.54
N SER A 1029 -19.04 -14.68 -54.51
CA SER A 1029 -18.37 -13.37 -54.60
C SER A 1029 -18.82 -12.73 -55.90
N ALA A 1030 -19.94 -12.01 -55.83
CA ALA A 1030 -20.29 -10.95 -56.76
C ALA A 1030 -21.19 -9.98 -56.00
N VAL A 1031 -21.01 -8.67 -56.26
CA VAL A 1031 -21.73 -7.50 -55.72
C VAL A 1031 -21.09 -6.96 -54.42
N HIS A 1032 -20.50 -5.77 -54.32
CA HIS A 1032 -20.29 -4.64 -55.24
C HIS A 1032 -19.12 -3.77 -54.74
N GLU A 1033 -18.59 -2.97 -55.67
CA GLU A 1033 -17.65 -1.83 -55.55
C GLU A 1033 -17.93 -0.85 -54.41
#